data_AF-A0A7X6CFK5-F1
#
_entry.id   AF-A0A7X6CFK5-F1
#
_cell.length_a   1.000
_cell.length_b   1.000
_cell.length_c   1.000
_cell.angle_alpha   90.00
_cell.angle_beta   90.00
_cell.angle_gamma   90.00
#
_symmetry.space_group_name_H-M   'P 1'
#
loop_
_entity.id
_entity.type
_entity.pdbx_description
1 polymer ?
#
loop_
_entity_poly.entity_id
_entity_poly.type
_entity_poly.pdbx_seq_one_letter_code
_entity_poly.pdbx_strand_id
1 'polypeptide(L)'
;MATPINGFLGQTTNYTTINELITKWPTTAQNQGVKLFGIAVDGVETDYLNPIAIGNLTLATNENPKSWLSYGSSAGIGVPSAYDGWFTDPIKNRAEINHNPNTNQSQALKLKWADNQDITSATIDLSSLSPKTSPGLGDQGNEVGLLQIFNNGVLVPTSNFTITRINAPTAAKPITLASDGVTFTGDRTDGSFKFKIEANPLSNITFDELRFSAKAYDSPTAAYLATPFKDDGSDYLVRNIEYQGTEDAVNLQFSAPTFSVNEDGTPVAAVTVTRTGSSAGTASATVNLTNGTATAPGDYTGTPIAVNFAAGDTAPKTIVIPIVDDALVEGNESINLTLTNPTGSSRVTLGTQSTATLNVVDNDNAGTLQFSAPTFSVNEDGTPVAAVTVTRTGGSAGAVSATANLTNGTATAPGDYTGTPIAVNFAAGDTAAKTIVVPIVNDTLVEGTETVNLTLASPTGGATIGTQGTATLNIVDDDSTLQFSAPTFSVNEDGTPVAAVTVTRTGSTAGAASATVNLADGTATAPGDYTGTPITVNFAAGDGTSKTVNIPITNDTLVEGTETVNLTLANATGATLGTQSTATLSVLDNDSSLQFSAPTFSVNEDGTPVAAVTVTRTGSNTGAASATVNLGDGTATAPGDYTATPIPVNFAAGDSAPQTVTIPIVNDTLVEGTESVNLTLANATGATLGTQSTATLSILDNDSSLQFSAPTFRVNENGTPVAAVTVTRTGNVTGAVSATVNLADVTC
;
A
#
# COMPACT_ATOMS: atom_id res chain seq x y z
N MET A 1 -27.62 -43.74 -14.20
CA MET A 1 -28.16 -44.94 -14.88
C MET A 1 -28.58 -45.89 -13.78
N ALA A 2 -29.79 -46.43 -13.83
CA ALA A 2 -30.24 -47.38 -12.83
C ALA A 2 -29.32 -48.61 -12.84
N THR A 3 -28.83 -49.02 -11.67
CA THR A 3 -27.96 -50.19 -11.56
C THR A 3 -28.81 -51.44 -11.78
N PRO A 4 -28.47 -52.33 -12.72
CA PRO A 4 -29.20 -53.57 -12.90
C PRO A 4 -29.06 -54.45 -11.66
N ILE A 5 -30.18 -54.94 -11.14
CA ILE A 5 -30.22 -55.98 -10.10
C ILE A 5 -30.46 -57.29 -10.82
N ASN A 6 -29.55 -58.26 -10.66
CA ASN A 6 -29.75 -59.62 -11.14
C ASN A 6 -29.85 -60.55 -9.94
N GLY A 7 -30.76 -61.52 -10.00
CA GLY A 7 -30.93 -62.50 -8.93
C GLY A 7 -31.52 -63.81 -9.45
N PHE A 8 -31.51 -64.82 -8.59
CA PHE A 8 -31.80 -66.20 -8.94
C PHE A 8 -32.49 -66.92 -7.78
N LEU A 9 -33.77 -67.23 -7.93
CA LEU A 9 -34.58 -67.87 -6.91
C LEU A 9 -34.67 -69.39 -7.13
N GLY A 10 -33.85 -70.14 -6.39
CA GLY A 10 -33.76 -71.63 -6.37
C GLY A 10 -33.26 -72.24 -7.69
N GLN A 11 -32.53 -73.35 -7.80
CA GLN A 11 -31.34 -73.80 -7.08
C GLN A 11 -30.03 -73.46 -7.81
N THR A 12 -29.00 -73.10 -7.04
CA THR A 12 -27.64 -73.62 -7.21
C THR A 12 -27.29 -74.70 -6.15
N THR A 13 -28.24 -75.08 -5.27
CA THR A 13 -28.05 -76.02 -4.16
C THR A 13 -29.11 -77.13 -4.16
N ASN A 14 -28.69 -78.39 -4.35
CA ASN A 14 -29.58 -79.55 -4.19
C ASN A 14 -30.14 -79.63 -2.76
N TYR A 15 -31.42 -79.36 -2.55
CA TYR A 15 -32.06 -79.58 -1.24
C TYR A 15 -32.19 -81.09 -1.00
N THR A 16 -31.38 -81.61 -0.08
CA THR A 16 -31.25 -83.06 0.17
C THR A 16 -32.29 -83.61 1.14
N THR A 17 -33.07 -82.74 1.79
CA THR A 17 -34.20 -83.13 2.65
C THR A 17 -35.36 -82.14 2.52
N ILE A 18 -36.59 -82.61 2.76
CA ILE A 18 -37.80 -81.78 2.70
C ILE A 18 -37.78 -80.64 3.71
N ASN A 19 -37.20 -80.88 4.90
CA ASN A 19 -37.03 -79.86 5.93
C ASN A 19 -36.06 -78.76 5.49
N GLU A 20 -35.01 -79.12 4.74
CA GLU A 20 -34.07 -78.17 4.17
C GLU A 20 -34.72 -77.31 3.07
N LEU A 21 -35.54 -77.90 2.20
CA LEU A 21 -36.34 -77.14 1.21
C LEU A 21 -37.26 -76.15 1.93
N ILE A 22 -38.05 -76.62 2.90
CA ILE A 22 -39.05 -75.82 3.61
C ILE A 22 -38.44 -74.65 4.37
N THR A 23 -37.26 -74.85 4.98
CA THR A 23 -36.62 -73.81 5.81
C THR A 23 -35.69 -72.89 5.01
N LYS A 24 -34.98 -73.40 4.00
CA LYS A 24 -33.95 -72.62 3.28
C LYS A 24 -34.45 -71.98 2.00
N TRP A 25 -35.40 -72.57 1.28
CA TRP A 25 -35.87 -72.01 0.00
C TRP A 25 -36.64 -70.69 0.18
N PRO A 26 -37.61 -70.57 1.12
CA PRO A 26 -38.25 -69.28 1.42
C PRO A 26 -37.25 -68.24 1.96
N THR A 27 -36.30 -68.67 2.80
CA THR A 27 -35.23 -67.78 3.31
C THR A 27 -34.31 -67.29 2.20
N THR A 28 -34.01 -68.13 1.20
CA THR A 28 -33.23 -67.75 0.02
C THR A 28 -34.00 -66.75 -0.85
N ALA A 29 -35.32 -66.91 -0.98
CA ALA A 29 -36.19 -65.93 -1.62
C ALA A 29 -36.16 -64.57 -0.92
N GLN A 30 -36.27 -64.58 0.40
CA GLN A 30 -36.24 -63.36 1.21
C GLN A 30 -34.89 -62.67 1.17
N ASN A 31 -33.78 -63.41 1.20
CA ASN A 31 -32.44 -62.85 1.03
C ASN A 31 -32.25 -62.17 -0.33
N GLN A 32 -33.10 -62.48 -1.30
CA GLN A 32 -33.14 -61.88 -2.62
C GLN A 32 -34.26 -60.84 -2.78
N GLY A 33 -34.97 -60.50 -1.70
CA GLY A 33 -36.04 -59.49 -1.70
C GLY A 33 -37.38 -59.98 -2.25
N VAL A 34 -37.55 -61.29 -2.43
CA VAL A 34 -38.78 -61.91 -2.96
C VAL A 34 -39.61 -62.51 -1.83
N LYS A 35 -40.89 -62.14 -1.78
CA LYS A 35 -41.91 -62.77 -0.96
C LYS A 35 -42.67 -63.81 -1.76
N LEU A 36 -42.93 -64.95 -1.13
CA LEU A 36 -43.65 -66.06 -1.72
C LEU A 36 -44.99 -66.21 -1.03
N PHE A 37 -46.02 -66.45 -1.82
CA PHE A 37 -47.37 -66.70 -1.34
C PHE A 37 -47.96 -67.91 -2.05
N GLY A 38 -48.67 -68.73 -1.27
CA GLY A 38 -49.52 -69.78 -1.78
C GLY A 38 -50.95 -69.28 -1.74
N ILE A 39 -51.64 -69.40 -2.87
CA ILE A 39 -53.07 -69.07 -2.95
C ILE A 39 -53.82 -70.40 -2.97
N ALA A 40 -54.60 -70.62 -1.92
CA ALA A 40 -55.46 -71.78 -1.81
C ALA A 40 -56.69 -71.65 -2.71
N VAL A 41 -57.40 -72.77 -2.85
CA VAL A 41 -58.57 -72.96 -3.71
C VAL A 41 -59.75 -72.05 -3.32
N ASP A 42 -59.80 -71.61 -2.05
CA ASP A 42 -60.76 -70.65 -1.49
C ASP A 42 -60.33 -69.18 -1.64
N GLY A 43 -59.19 -68.92 -2.29
CA GLY A 43 -58.63 -67.60 -2.53
C GLY A 43 -57.84 -67.02 -1.35
N VAL A 44 -57.67 -67.77 -0.25
CA VAL A 44 -56.87 -67.32 0.89
C VAL A 44 -55.39 -67.31 0.51
N GLU A 45 -54.78 -66.13 0.62
CA GLU A 45 -53.35 -65.92 0.42
C GLU A 45 -52.61 -66.21 1.73
N THR A 46 -51.68 -67.16 1.70
CA THR A 46 -50.82 -67.48 2.85
C THR A 46 -49.41 -66.97 2.59
N ASP A 47 -48.94 -66.05 3.42
CA ASP A 47 -47.57 -65.54 3.42
C ASP A 47 -46.63 -66.53 4.13
N TYR A 48 -45.56 -66.95 3.47
CA TYR A 48 -44.64 -67.96 3.98
C TYR A 48 -43.55 -67.41 4.94
N LEU A 49 -43.79 -66.27 5.59
CA LEU A 49 -42.85 -65.59 6.52
C LEU A 49 -42.60 -66.28 7.87
N ASN A 50 -43.24 -67.41 8.21
CA ASN A 50 -43.01 -68.18 9.44
C ASN A 50 -43.32 -69.67 9.24
N PRO A 51 -42.36 -70.61 9.29
CA PRO A 51 -42.63 -72.02 9.03
C PRO A 51 -43.21 -72.68 10.29
N ILE A 52 -44.48 -72.42 10.57
CA ILE A 52 -45.29 -73.25 11.47
C ILE A 52 -46.41 -73.83 10.61
N ALA A 53 -46.23 -75.10 10.22
CA ALA A 53 -47.15 -75.94 9.47
C ALA A 53 -47.59 -75.39 8.10
N ILE A 54 -46.97 -75.91 7.03
CA ILE A 54 -47.48 -75.82 5.66
C ILE A 54 -48.75 -76.68 5.57
N GLY A 55 -49.89 -76.15 5.99
CA GLY A 55 -51.16 -76.90 6.03
C GLY A 55 -51.83 -77.05 4.67
N ASN A 56 -51.62 -76.11 3.74
CA ASN A 56 -52.48 -75.98 2.55
C ASN A 56 -51.72 -75.99 1.20
N LEU A 57 -50.40 -76.23 1.21
CA LEU A 57 -49.61 -76.64 0.03
C LEU A 57 -49.06 -78.03 0.31
N THR A 58 -49.50 -79.05 -0.42
CA THR A 58 -49.12 -80.43 -0.17
C THR A 58 -47.71 -80.70 -0.68
N LEU A 59 -46.69 -80.50 0.16
CA LEU A 59 -45.38 -81.13 -0.03
C LEU A 59 -45.50 -82.55 0.53
N ALA A 60 -45.65 -83.56 -0.33
CA ALA A 60 -45.84 -84.93 0.13
C ALA A 60 -44.64 -85.39 0.99
N THR A 61 -44.91 -85.75 2.25
CA THR A 61 -43.94 -86.38 3.16
C THR A 61 -44.21 -87.88 3.25
N ASN A 62 -43.16 -88.65 3.48
CA ASN A 62 -43.18 -90.12 3.52
C ASN A 62 -43.68 -90.66 4.87
N GLU A 63 -44.24 -89.82 5.75
CA GLU A 63 -44.54 -90.19 7.12
C GLU A 63 -45.92 -89.66 7.55
N ASN A 64 -46.97 -90.44 7.28
CA ASN A 64 -47.96 -90.94 8.25
C ASN A 64 -49.33 -91.25 7.57
N PRO A 65 -49.83 -92.50 7.60
CA PRO A 65 -51.07 -92.90 6.93
C PRO A 65 -52.31 -92.64 7.79
N LYS A 66 -53.19 -91.70 7.41
CA LYS A 66 -54.58 -91.60 7.91
C LYS A 66 -55.49 -91.03 6.82
N SER A 67 -56.32 -91.87 6.19
CA SER A 67 -57.68 -92.27 6.57
C SER A 67 -58.76 -91.38 5.94
N TRP A 68 -59.28 -91.82 4.79
CA TRP A 68 -60.63 -91.60 4.27
C TRP A 68 -61.27 -90.24 4.62
N LEU A 69 -60.77 -89.16 4.01
CA LEU A 69 -61.51 -87.91 3.90
C LEU A 69 -62.07 -87.80 2.48
N SER A 70 -63.39 -87.70 2.43
CA SER A 70 -64.23 -87.49 1.26
C SER A 70 -63.82 -86.24 0.48
N TYR A 71 -63.92 -86.34 -0.85
CA TYR A 71 -63.80 -85.26 -1.83
C TYR A 71 -64.20 -83.87 -1.28
N GLY A 72 -63.24 -82.94 -1.26
CA GLY A 72 -63.52 -81.51 -1.01
C GLY A 72 -63.29 -80.99 0.41
N SER A 73 -62.30 -81.47 1.18
CA SER A 73 -61.86 -80.79 2.41
C SER A 73 -60.52 -80.07 2.23
N SER A 74 -60.38 -78.90 2.85
CA SER A 74 -59.26 -77.96 2.77
C SER A 74 -57.95 -78.42 3.43
N ALA A 75 -57.86 -79.67 3.90
CA ALA A 75 -56.64 -80.26 4.43
C ALA A 75 -56.25 -81.50 3.60
N GLY A 76 -55.32 -81.32 2.66
CA GLY A 76 -54.60 -82.39 1.96
C GLY A 76 -55.41 -83.22 0.94
N ILE A 77 -55.19 -82.97 -0.35
CA ILE A 77 -55.59 -83.88 -1.43
C ILE A 77 -54.59 -85.05 -1.42
N GLY A 78 -55.05 -86.23 -1.00
CA GLY A 78 -54.30 -87.48 -1.07
C GLY A 78 -54.73 -88.32 -2.28
N VAL A 79 -53.75 -88.85 -3.01
CA VAL A 79 -53.96 -89.81 -4.11
C VAL A 79 -54.00 -91.23 -3.53
N PRO A 80 -55.05 -92.04 -3.76
CA PRO A 80 -54.98 -93.48 -3.55
C PRO A 80 -54.18 -94.12 -4.70
N SER A 81 -53.04 -94.73 -4.36
CA SER A 81 -52.29 -95.72 -5.15
C SER A 81 -51.96 -95.44 -6.63
N ALA A 82 -50.67 -95.14 -6.85
CA ALA A 82 -49.74 -95.89 -7.71
C ALA A 82 -49.45 -95.46 -9.17
N TYR A 83 -48.16 -95.70 -9.51
CA TYR A 83 -47.56 -96.05 -10.81
C TYR A 83 -46.99 -94.94 -11.72
N ASP A 84 -45.85 -94.36 -11.33
CA ASP A 84 -44.55 -94.36 -12.06
C ASP A 84 -43.48 -93.67 -11.17
N GLY A 85 -42.33 -94.33 -10.93
CA GLY A 85 -41.09 -93.70 -10.42
C GLY A 85 -41.01 -93.18 -8.96
N TRP A 86 -40.81 -94.06 -7.98
CA TRP A 86 -40.16 -93.85 -6.66
C TRP A 86 -40.31 -92.46 -5.98
N PHE A 87 -41.31 -92.34 -5.08
CA PHE A 87 -41.42 -91.30 -4.03
C PHE A 87 -40.29 -91.33 -2.98
N THR A 88 -39.23 -92.11 -3.21
CA THR A 88 -38.09 -92.28 -2.32
C THR A 88 -36.79 -91.78 -2.94
N ASP A 89 -36.83 -90.92 -3.97
CA ASP A 89 -35.66 -90.15 -4.40
C ASP A 89 -35.38 -89.07 -3.34
N PRO A 90 -34.40 -89.27 -2.43
CA PRO A 90 -34.16 -88.35 -1.32
C PRO A 90 -33.60 -87.00 -1.81
N ILE A 91 -33.25 -86.90 -3.09
CA ILE A 91 -32.49 -85.78 -3.66
C ILE A 91 -33.42 -84.75 -4.34
N LYS A 92 -34.75 -84.98 -4.39
CA LYS A 92 -35.70 -84.13 -5.13
C LYS A 92 -36.91 -83.65 -4.32
N ASN A 93 -36.73 -82.54 -3.60
CA ASN A 93 -37.83 -81.80 -2.95
C ASN A 93 -38.32 -80.65 -3.88
N ARG A 94 -39.64 -80.46 -4.06
CA ARG A 94 -40.24 -79.63 -5.15
C ARG A 94 -41.58 -78.95 -4.77
N ALA A 95 -41.92 -77.80 -5.37
CA ALA A 95 -43.20 -77.10 -5.16
C ALA A 95 -44.22 -77.41 -6.28
N GLU A 96 -45.42 -77.87 -5.92
CA GLU A 96 -46.45 -78.31 -6.88
C GLU A 96 -47.66 -77.37 -6.90
N ILE A 97 -48.18 -77.07 -8.10
CA ILE A 97 -49.43 -76.32 -8.31
C ILE A 97 -50.47 -77.30 -8.86
N ASN A 98 -51.60 -77.41 -8.17
CA ASN A 98 -52.68 -78.34 -8.53
C ASN A 98 -53.93 -77.61 -9.02
N HIS A 99 -54.52 -78.13 -10.10
CA HIS A 99 -55.83 -77.81 -10.61
C HIS A 99 -56.84 -78.88 -10.17
N ASN A 100 -58.04 -78.46 -9.79
CA ASN A 100 -59.16 -79.37 -9.62
C ASN A 100 -60.08 -79.27 -10.84
N PRO A 101 -60.07 -80.26 -11.75
CA PRO A 101 -60.88 -80.20 -12.97
C PRO A 101 -62.38 -80.40 -12.72
N ASN A 102 -62.78 -80.81 -11.51
CA ASN A 102 -64.18 -80.98 -11.13
C ASN A 102 -64.80 -79.67 -10.60
N THR A 103 -64.01 -78.78 -10.01
CA THR A 103 -64.47 -77.46 -9.52
C THR A 103 -63.93 -76.28 -10.34
N ASN A 104 -63.03 -76.54 -11.28
CA ASN A 104 -62.28 -75.56 -12.07
C ASN A 104 -61.51 -74.54 -11.21
N GLN A 105 -61.15 -74.94 -9.99
CA GLN A 105 -60.36 -74.11 -9.10
C GLN A 105 -58.90 -74.56 -9.16
N SER A 106 -57.98 -73.61 -9.09
CA SER A 106 -56.54 -73.87 -9.11
C SER A 106 -55.89 -73.26 -7.89
N GLN A 107 -54.87 -73.94 -7.37
CA GLN A 107 -53.88 -73.29 -6.53
C GLN A 107 -53.08 -72.30 -7.39
N ALA A 108 -52.49 -71.30 -6.76
CA ALA A 108 -51.52 -70.45 -7.44
C ALA A 108 -50.28 -70.21 -6.59
N LEU A 109 -49.12 -70.22 -7.25
CA LEU A 109 -47.87 -69.73 -6.69
C LEU A 109 -47.74 -68.26 -7.07
N LYS A 110 -47.67 -67.39 -6.06
CA LYS A 110 -47.44 -65.96 -6.23
C LYS A 110 -46.03 -65.62 -5.76
N LEU A 111 -45.30 -64.94 -6.62
CA LEU A 111 -44.02 -64.33 -6.33
C LEU A 111 -44.19 -62.83 -6.38
N LYS A 112 -43.89 -62.16 -5.27
CA LYS A 112 -43.95 -60.71 -5.18
C LYS A 112 -42.61 -60.17 -4.71
N TRP A 113 -42.00 -59.31 -5.51
CA TRP A 113 -40.81 -58.57 -5.11
C TRP A 113 -41.19 -57.47 -4.14
N ALA A 114 -40.25 -57.08 -3.28
CA ALA A 114 -40.49 -55.99 -2.33
C ALA A 114 -40.90 -54.71 -3.07
N ASP A 115 -41.69 -53.86 -2.41
CA ASP A 115 -42.08 -52.57 -2.98
C ASP A 115 -40.80 -51.80 -3.42
N ASN A 116 -40.80 -51.28 -4.64
CA ASN A 116 -39.64 -50.62 -5.29
C ASN A 116 -38.50 -51.58 -5.76
N GLN A 117 -38.81 -52.86 -6.03
CA GLN A 117 -37.96 -53.80 -6.77
C GLN A 117 -38.65 -54.24 -8.07
N ASP A 118 -38.74 -53.27 -8.98
CA ASP A 118 -39.38 -53.45 -10.27
C ASP A 118 -38.51 -54.31 -11.21
N ILE A 119 -39.15 -55.29 -11.84
CA ILE A 119 -38.54 -56.20 -12.78
C ILE A 119 -38.91 -55.83 -14.20
N THR A 120 -37.90 -55.86 -15.06
CA THR A 120 -38.06 -55.66 -16.51
C THR A 120 -37.91 -56.96 -17.28
N SER A 121 -37.25 -57.98 -16.72
CA SER A 121 -37.31 -59.34 -17.27
C SER A 121 -37.16 -60.44 -16.23
N ALA A 122 -37.81 -61.59 -16.50
CA ALA A 122 -37.67 -62.80 -15.71
C ALA A 122 -37.61 -64.04 -16.61
N THR A 123 -36.66 -64.94 -16.34
CA THR A 123 -36.59 -66.27 -16.93
C THR A 123 -37.15 -67.28 -15.94
N ILE A 124 -38.13 -68.06 -16.38
CA ILE A 124 -38.75 -69.11 -15.57
C ILE A 124 -38.38 -70.47 -16.14
N ASP A 125 -37.92 -71.35 -15.26
CA ASP A 125 -37.51 -72.70 -15.57
C ASP A 125 -38.52 -73.73 -15.05
N LEU A 126 -39.23 -74.35 -15.99
CA LEU A 126 -40.20 -75.43 -15.77
C LEU A 126 -39.72 -76.76 -16.40
N SER A 127 -38.41 -76.90 -16.63
CA SER A 127 -37.90 -77.98 -17.48
C SER A 127 -38.14 -79.37 -16.90
N SER A 128 -38.10 -79.57 -15.58
CA SER A 128 -38.33 -80.91 -15.00
C SER A 128 -39.79 -81.36 -14.94
N LEU A 129 -40.66 -80.83 -15.81
CA LEU A 129 -42.04 -81.24 -15.91
C LEU A 129 -42.12 -82.61 -16.61
N SER A 130 -42.74 -83.58 -15.94
CA SER A 130 -43.19 -84.82 -16.56
C SER A 130 -44.66 -84.99 -16.21
N PRO A 131 -45.59 -84.90 -17.17
CA PRO A 131 -46.98 -85.22 -16.88
C PRO A 131 -47.09 -86.68 -16.47
N LYS A 132 -47.95 -86.98 -15.49
CA LYS A 132 -48.11 -88.33 -14.98
C LYS A 132 -48.75 -89.21 -16.08
N THR A 133 -48.05 -90.25 -16.52
CA THR A 133 -48.67 -91.33 -17.30
C THR A 133 -49.46 -92.20 -16.32
N SER A 134 -50.80 -92.18 -16.39
CA SER A 134 -51.58 -93.26 -15.76
C SER A 134 -51.67 -94.40 -16.78
N PRO A 135 -51.08 -95.59 -16.53
CA PRO A 135 -51.09 -96.68 -17.52
C PRO A 135 -52.50 -97.20 -17.90
N GLY A 136 -53.55 -96.75 -17.20
CA GLY A 136 -54.94 -97.20 -17.40
C GLY A 136 -55.87 -96.20 -18.09
N LEU A 137 -55.47 -94.96 -18.31
CA LEU A 137 -56.31 -93.92 -18.90
C LEU A 137 -55.49 -93.22 -20.00
N GLY A 138 -55.70 -93.58 -21.26
CA GLY A 138 -54.97 -93.00 -22.39
C GLY A 138 -54.93 -91.47 -22.38
N ASP A 139 -53.89 -90.89 -23.01
CA ASP A 139 -53.58 -89.45 -23.07
C ASP A 139 -54.82 -88.56 -22.98
N GLN A 140 -54.97 -87.78 -21.89
CA GLN A 140 -56.17 -86.98 -21.61
C GLN A 140 -56.11 -85.55 -22.20
N GLY A 141 -55.06 -85.24 -22.98
CA GLY A 141 -54.78 -83.88 -23.49
C GLY A 141 -53.57 -83.26 -22.78
N ASN A 142 -53.17 -82.05 -23.16
CA ASN A 142 -52.04 -81.34 -22.52
C ASN A 142 -52.54 -80.44 -21.39
N GLU A 143 -51.93 -80.55 -20.20
CA GLU A 143 -52.15 -79.58 -19.11
C GLU A 143 -51.81 -78.16 -19.59
N VAL A 144 -52.60 -77.18 -19.16
CA VAL A 144 -52.42 -75.75 -19.49
C VAL A 144 -52.06 -74.93 -18.26
N GLY A 145 -50.91 -74.28 -18.29
CA GLY A 145 -50.46 -73.36 -17.25
C GLY A 145 -50.96 -71.96 -17.58
N LEU A 146 -51.25 -71.16 -16.56
CA LEU A 146 -51.57 -69.74 -16.68
C LEU A 146 -50.57 -68.93 -15.87
N LEU A 147 -49.88 -68.03 -16.55
CA LEU A 147 -49.06 -66.99 -15.94
C LEU A 147 -49.77 -65.64 -16.04
N GLN A 148 -49.82 -64.93 -14.92
CA GLN A 148 -50.31 -63.56 -14.83
C GLN A 148 -49.22 -62.66 -14.26
N ILE A 149 -49.09 -61.45 -14.82
CA ILE A 149 -48.05 -60.48 -14.45
C ILE A 149 -48.76 -59.27 -13.84
N PHE A 150 -48.30 -58.81 -12.67
CA PHE A 150 -48.89 -57.71 -11.94
C PHE A 150 -47.85 -56.62 -11.66
N ASN A 151 -48.30 -55.38 -11.64
CA ASN A 151 -47.54 -54.24 -11.15
C ASN A 151 -48.40 -53.52 -10.10
N ASN A 152 -47.95 -53.48 -8.85
CA ASN A 152 -48.66 -52.88 -7.72
C ASN A 152 -50.10 -53.42 -7.57
N GLY A 153 -50.27 -54.72 -7.80
CA GLY A 153 -51.56 -55.42 -7.69
C GLY A 153 -52.51 -55.26 -8.89
N VAL A 154 -52.12 -54.51 -9.93
CA VAL A 154 -52.88 -54.36 -11.18
C VAL A 154 -52.35 -55.34 -12.22
N LEU A 155 -53.24 -56.10 -12.86
CA LEU A 155 -52.86 -57.03 -13.94
C LEU A 155 -52.29 -56.24 -15.11
N VAL A 156 -51.06 -56.56 -15.51
CA VAL A 156 -50.40 -55.91 -16.63
C VAL A 156 -50.79 -56.62 -17.93
N PRO A 157 -51.27 -55.87 -18.96
CA PRO A 157 -51.64 -56.44 -20.24
C PRO A 157 -50.49 -57.20 -20.91
N THR A 158 -50.80 -58.34 -21.52
CA THR A 158 -49.81 -59.18 -22.24
C THR A 158 -49.17 -58.48 -23.44
N SER A 159 -49.77 -57.42 -23.98
CA SER A 159 -49.17 -56.56 -25.02
C SER A 159 -47.92 -55.80 -24.56
N ASN A 160 -47.72 -55.68 -23.25
CA ASN A 160 -46.59 -54.94 -22.65
C ASN A 160 -45.36 -55.83 -22.41
N PHE A 161 -45.47 -57.14 -22.70
CA PHE A 161 -44.36 -58.08 -22.54
C PHE A 161 -44.17 -58.93 -23.79
N THR A 162 -42.92 -59.26 -24.05
CA THR A 162 -42.53 -60.33 -24.97
C THR A 162 -42.28 -61.59 -24.16
N ILE A 163 -42.88 -62.71 -24.58
CA ILE A 163 -42.69 -64.00 -23.93
C ILE A 163 -42.09 -64.98 -24.93
N THR A 164 -40.87 -65.41 -24.64
CA THR A 164 -40.05 -66.18 -25.56
C THR A 164 -39.67 -67.51 -24.93
N ARG A 165 -39.94 -68.63 -25.61
CA ARG A 165 -39.42 -69.94 -25.18
C ARG A 165 -37.91 -69.96 -25.33
N ILE A 166 -37.22 -70.47 -24.32
CA ILE A 166 -35.76 -70.65 -24.31
C ILE A 166 -35.48 -72.15 -24.45
N ASN A 167 -34.59 -72.52 -25.39
CA ASN A 167 -34.14 -73.90 -25.63
C ASN A 167 -35.23 -74.92 -26.04
N ALA A 168 -36.26 -74.50 -26.78
CA ALA A 168 -37.37 -75.39 -27.18
C ALA A 168 -36.95 -76.52 -28.15
N PRO A 169 -37.59 -77.71 -28.09
CA PRO A 169 -37.38 -78.79 -29.07
C PRO A 169 -37.85 -78.39 -30.48
N THR A 170 -37.46 -79.19 -31.48
CA THR A 170 -37.64 -78.92 -32.92
C THR A 170 -39.10 -78.72 -33.37
N ALA A 171 -40.09 -79.10 -32.55
CA ALA A 171 -41.51 -78.84 -32.76
C ALA A 171 -42.16 -78.27 -31.48
N ALA A 172 -42.01 -76.97 -31.26
CA ALA A 172 -42.53 -76.30 -30.05
C ALA A 172 -44.07 -76.23 -30.02
N LYS A 173 -44.68 -76.56 -28.87
CA LYS A 173 -46.10 -76.24 -28.59
C LYS A 173 -46.32 -74.72 -28.53
N PRO A 174 -47.53 -74.21 -28.83
CA PRO A 174 -47.81 -72.78 -28.79
C PRO A 174 -47.77 -72.19 -27.36
N ILE A 175 -47.47 -70.90 -27.26
CA ILE A 175 -47.82 -70.04 -26.11
C ILE A 175 -48.91 -69.11 -26.60
N THR A 176 -49.99 -68.97 -25.84
CA THR A 176 -51.10 -68.09 -26.23
C THR A 176 -51.17 -66.90 -25.27
N LEU A 177 -51.14 -65.70 -25.85
CA LEU A 177 -51.29 -64.44 -25.12
C LEU A 177 -52.76 -64.06 -25.12
N ALA A 178 -53.35 -63.89 -23.93
CA ALA A 178 -54.73 -63.48 -23.75
C ALA A 178 -54.81 -62.27 -22.80
N SER A 179 -56.01 -61.69 -22.66
CA SER A 179 -56.25 -60.56 -21.76
C SER A 179 -56.15 -60.94 -20.28
N ASP A 180 -56.36 -62.22 -19.95
CA ASP A 180 -56.32 -62.75 -18.59
C ASP A 180 -54.97 -63.36 -18.20
N GLY A 181 -53.97 -63.28 -19.09
CA GLY A 181 -52.63 -63.80 -18.87
C GLY A 181 -52.11 -64.61 -20.04
N VAL A 182 -51.13 -65.45 -19.75
CA VAL A 182 -50.33 -66.18 -20.74
C VAL A 182 -50.57 -67.66 -20.49
N THR A 183 -51.15 -68.35 -21.47
CA THR A 183 -51.33 -69.80 -21.38
C THR A 183 -50.22 -70.54 -22.10
N PHE A 184 -49.76 -71.61 -21.47
CA PHE A 184 -48.69 -72.44 -22.01
C PHE A 184 -48.93 -73.92 -21.72
N THR A 185 -48.52 -74.77 -22.64
CA THR A 185 -48.54 -76.23 -22.46
C THR A 185 -47.11 -76.75 -22.39
N GLY A 186 -46.84 -77.63 -21.42
CA GLY A 186 -45.53 -78.27 -21.25
C GLY A 186 -45.20 -79.25 -22.38
N ASP A 187 -43.90 -79.41 -22.68
CA ASP A 187 -43.42 -80.42 -23.63
C ASP A 187 -43.19 -81.76 -22.94
N ARG A 188 -43.66 -82.84 -23.56
CA ARG A 188 -43.59 -84.21 -23.04
C ARG A 188 -42.33 -84.95 -23.47
N THR A 189 -41.57 -84.42 -24.44
CA THR A 189 -40.56 -85.21 -25.15
C THR A 189 -39.14 -85.08 -24.62
N ASP A 190 -38.78 -83.97 -23.96
CA ASP A 190 -37.40 -83.74 -23.50
C ASP A 190 -37.27 -83.04 -22.13
N GLY A 191 -38.38 -82.62 -21.50
CA GLY A 191 -38.33 -81.89 -20.25
C GLY A 191 -37.49 -80.60 -20.35
N SER A 192 -37.61 -79.86 -21.46
CA SER A 192 -36.90 -78.58 -21.65
C SER A 192 -37.86 -77.40 -21.85
N PHE A 193 -38.67 -77.09 -20.84
CA PHE A 193 -39.57 -75.93 -20.87
C PHE A 193 -39.05 -74.76 -20.02
N LYS A 194 -38.42 -73.77 -20.67
CA LYS A 194 -38.07 -72.48 -20.08
C LYS A 194 -38.64 -71.36 -20.92
N PHE A 195 -39.02 -70.26 -20.28
CA PHE A 195 -39.41 -69.07 -21.02
C PHE A 195 -38.94 -67.80 -20.33
N LYS A 196 -38.59 -66.81 -21.16
CA LYS A 196 -38.25 -65.46 -20.75
C LYS A 196 -39.46 -64.57 -20.93
N ILE A 197 -39.73 -63.75 -19.93
CA ILE A 197 -40.64 -62.62 -20.00
C ILE A 197 -39.78 -61.38 -20.02
N GLU A 198 -39.99 -60.50 -20.99
CA GLU A 198 -39.27 -59.24 -21.12
C GLU A 198 -40.26 -58.11 -21.35
N ALA A 199 -40.11 -57.00 -20.62
CA ALA A 199 -40.85 -55.79 -20.90
C ALA A 199 -40.65 -55.38 -22.35
N ASN A 200 -41.74 -55.02 -23.03
CA ASN A 200 -41.66 -54.49 -24.37
C ASN A 200 -40.82 -53.19 -24.30
N PRO A 201 -39.71 -53.09 -25.05
CA PRO A 201 -38.84 -51.91 -25.03
C PRO A 201 -39.56 -50.59 -25.33
N LEU A 202 -40.72 -50.65 -25.99
CA LEU A 202 -41.55 -49.50 -26.32
C LEU A 202 -42.53 -49.09 -25.21
N SER A 203 -42.71 -49.92 -24.19
CA SER A 203 -43.73 -49.72 -23.15
C SER A 203 -43.18 -49.11 -21.86
N ASN A 204 -41.89 -49.28 -21.55
CA ASN A 204 -41.27 -48.89 -20.27
C ASN A 204 -42.04 -49.40 -19.02
N ILE A 205 -42.78 -50.50 -19.16
CA ILE A 205 -43.57 -51.06 -18.05
C ILE A 205 -42.73 -52.09 -17.30
N THR A 206 -42.80 -51.98 -15.97
CA THR A 206 -42.21 -52.91 -15.01
C THR A 206 -43.29 -53.81 -14.40
N PHE A 207 -42.87 -54.85 -13.68
CA PHE A 207 -43.75 -55.65 -12.84
C PHE A 207 -43.07 -55.98 -11.51
N ASP A 208 -43.88 -56.13 -10.46
CA ASP A 208 -43.44 -56.46 -9.09
C ASP A 208 -43.98 -57.83 -8.65
N GLU A 209 -44.81 -58.47 -9.47
CA GLU A 209 -45.49 -59.70 -9.08
C GLU A 209 -45.79 -60.64 -10.26
N LEU A 210 -45.56 -61.94 -10.06
CA LEU A 210 -45.92 -63.02 -10.98
C LEU A 210 -46.82 -64.03 -10.27
N ARG A 211 -47.93 -64.43 -10.90
CA ARG A 211 -48.81 -65.51 -10.42
C ARG A 211 -48.84 -66.65 -11.43
N PHE A 212 -48.56 -67.85 -10.94
CA PHE A 212 -48.60 -69.10 -11.70
C PHE A 212 -49.75 -69.95 -11.20
N SER A 213 -50.62 -70.39 -12.10
CA SER A 213 -51.75 -71.27 -11.82
C SER A 213 -51.91 -72.31 -12.92
N ALA A 214 -52.74 -73.32 -12.68
CA ALA A 214 -53.07 -74.37 -13.62
C ALA A 214 -54.50 -74.20 -14.15
N LYS A 215 -54.73 -74.54 -15.42
CA LYS A 215 -56.02 -74.51 -16.12
C LYS A 215 -56.36 -75.90 -16.66
N ALA A 216 -57.63 -76.09 -16.99
CA ALA A 216 -58.11 -77.29 -17.66
C ALA A 216 -57.33 -77.60 -18.95
N TYR A 217 -57.25 -78.89 -19.28
CA TYR A 217 -56.57 -79.43 -20.47
C TYR A 217 -56.91 -78.68 -21.77
N ASP A 218 -55.90 -78.44 -22.60
CA ASP A 218 -56.09 -78.01 -23.99
C ASP A 218 -56.47 -79.24 -24.82
N SER A 219 -57.62 -79.15 -25.47
CA SER A 219 -58.18 -80.21 -26.32
C SER A 219 -58.32 -81.56 -25.59
N PRO A 220 -59.13 -81.61 -24.51
CA PRO A 220 -59.33 -82.85 -23.76
C PRO A 220 -59.90 -83.95 -24.64
N THR A 221 -59.49 -85.20 -24.41
CA THR A 221 -60.05 -86.32 -25.16
C THR A 221 -61.54 -86.50 -24.88
N ALA A 222 -62.29 -86.99 -25.87
CA ALA A 222 -63.72 -87.27 -25.70
C ALA A 222 -64.00 -88.23 -24.53
N ALA A 223 -63.05 -89.13 -24.21
CA ALA A 223 -63.11 -90.02 -23.07
C ALA A 223 -63.05 -89.27 -21.72
N TYR A 224 -62.21 -88.24 -21.62
CA TYR A 224 -62.10 -87.39 -20.43
C TYR A 224 -63.35 -86.53 -20.20
N LEU A 225 -63.97 -86.04 -21.29
CA LEU A 225 -65.20 -85.23 -21.19
C LEU A 225 -66.42 -86.06 -20.73
N ALA A 226 -66.39 -87.37 -20.90
CA ALA A 226 -67.50 -88.27 -20.60
C ALA A 226 -67.47 -88.84 -19.16
N THR A 227 -66.39 -88.66 -18.39
CA THR A 227 -66.30 -89.15 -17.00
C THR A 227 -66.90 -88.16 -15.99
N PRO A 228 -67.81 -88.61 -15.09
CA PRO A 228 -68.46 -87.72 -14.12
C PRO A 228 -67.55 -87.30 -12.95
N PHE A 229 -66.48 -88.05 -12.70
CA PHE A 229 -65.39 -87.67 -11.80
C PHE A 229 -64.08 -87.76 -12.57
N LYS A 230 -63.34 -86.66 -12.58
CA LYS A 230 -62.05 -86.53 -13.24
C LYS A 230 -60.95 -86.69 -12.19
N ASP A 231 -60.12 -87.72 -12.34
CA ASP A 231 -58.90 -87.91 -11.56
C ASP A 231 -57.76 -87.15 -12.25
N ASP A 232 -57.03 -86.33 -11.48
CA ASP A 232 -55.91 -85.53 -11.98
C ASP A 232 -54.63 -85.76 -11.14
N GLY A 233 -53.48 -85.77 -11.81
CA GLY A 233 -52.15 -85.83 -11.18
C GLY A 233 -51.47 -84.47 -11.34
N SER A 234 -50.64 -84.06 -10.37
CA SER A 234 -50.08 -82.71 -10.24
C SER A 234 -49.67 -82.01 -11.55
N ASP A 235 -50.05 -80.74 -11.72
CA ASP A 235 -50.04 -80.07 -13.04
C ASP A 235 -48.78 -79.22 -13.33
N TYR A 236 -48.18 -78.51 -12.36
CA TYR A 236 -47.00 -77.66 -12.64
C TYR A 236 -45.95 -77.61 -11.53
N LEU A 237 -44.67 -77.59 -11.95
CA LEU A 237 -43.49 -77.42 -11.09
C LEU A 237 -42.64 -76.23 -11.55
N VAL A 238 -42.45 -75.24 -10.66
CA VAL A 238 -41.51 -74.11 -10.84
C VAL A 238 -40.22 -74.42 -10.09
N ARG A 239 -39.09 -74.57 -10.79
CA ARG A 239 -37.80 -74.94 -10.16
C ARG A 239 -36.88 -73.77 -9.88
N ASN A 240 -36.81 -72.84 -10.83
CA ASN A 240 -35.93 -71.70 -10.80
C ASN A 240 -36.62 -70.50 -11.45
N ILE A 241 -36.42 -69.33 -10.84
CA ILE A 241 -36.72 -68.05 -11.44
C ILE A 241 -35.46 -67.19 -11.41
N GLU A 242 -34.89 -66.93 -12.57
CA GLU A 242 -33.84 -65.92 -12.74
C GLU A 242 -34.51 -64.59 -13.10
N TYR A 243 -34.09 -63.49 -12.48
CA TYR A 243 -34.68 -62.18 -12.74
C TYR A 243 -33.62 -61.11 -12.92
N GLN A 244 -34.00 -60.10 -13.71
CA GLN A 244 -33.23 -58.89 -13.94
C GLN A 244 -34.15 -57.67 -13.84
N GLY A 245 -33.79 -56.73 -12.95
CA GLY A 245 -34.49 -55.48 -12.70
C GLY A 245 -33.55 -54.28 -12.60
N THR A 246 -34.08 -53.11 -12.25
CA THR A 246 -33.31 -51.86 -12.08
C THR A 246 -33.53 -51.28 -10.69
N GLU A 247 -32.46 -50.79 -10.04
CA GLU A 247 -32.60 -50.08 -8.77
C GLU A 247 -33.26 -48.70 -8.98
N ASP A 248 -34.49 -48.54 -8.48
CA ASP A 248 -35.26 -47.29 -8.54
C ASP A 248 -35.21 -46.50 -7.22
N ALA A 249 -34.05 -46.47 -6.56
CA ALA A 249 -33.86 -45.66 -5.36
C ALA A 249 -33.87 -44.17 -5.72
N VAL A 250 -34.51 -43.35 -4.87
CA VAL A 250 -34.43 -41.90 -5.01
C VAL A 250 -33.11 -41.44 -4.41
N ASN A 251 -32.23 -40.89 -5.24
CA ASN A 251 -30.96 -40.34 -4.79
C ASN A 251 -31.04 -38.82 -4.68
N LEU A 252 -30.86 -38.31 -3.46
CA LEU A 252 -30.71 -36.87 -3.21
C LEU A 252 -29.23 -36.51 -3.08
N GLN A 253 -28.79 -35.51 -3.84
CA GLN A 253 -27.39 -35.08 -3.86
C GLN A 253 -27.27 -33.60 -4.23
N PHE A 254 -26.20 -32.94 -3.83
CA PHE A 254 -25.89 -31.60 -4.34
C PHE A 254 -25.64 -31.67 -5.86
N SER A 255 -26.02 -30.61 -6.57
CA SER A 255 -25.80 -30.48 -8.01
C SER A 255 -24.32 -30.31 -8.39
N ALA A 256 -23.52 -29.79 -7.46
CA ALA A 256 -22.11 -29.51 -7.60
C ALA A 256 -21.36 -29.77 -6.28
N PRO A 257 -20.05 -30.09 -6.33
CA PRO A 257 -19.22 -30.22 -5.14
C PRO A 257 -18.89 -28.88 -4.48
N THR A 258 -18.98 -27.77 -5.23
CA THR A 258 -18.68 -26.43 -4.74
C THR A 258 -19.69 -25.42 -5.24
N PHE A 259 -19.96 -24.42 -4.40
CA PHE A 259 -20.79 -23.25 -4.69
C PHE A 259 -20.02 -21.99 -4.28
N SER A 260 -20.42 -20.83 -4.78
CA SER A 260 -19.80 -19.55 -4.41
C SER A 260 -20.87 -18.47 -4.26
N VAL A 261 -20.66 -17.56 -3.33
CA VAL A 261 -21.50 -16.38 -3.09
C VAL A 261 -20.63 -15.23 -2.62
N ASN A 262 -21.03 -13.99 -2.91
CA ASN A 262 -20.37 -12.82 -2.35
C ASN A 262 -20.95 -12.51 -0.97
N GLU A 263 -20.14 -11.90 -0.11
CA GLU A 263 -20.54 -11.40 1.21
C GLU A 263 -21.32 -10.08 1.14
N ASP A 264 -22.21 -9.88 0.16
CA ASP A 264 -22.87 -8.58 -0.09
C ASP A 264 -24.27 -8.44 0.51
N GLY A 265 -24.57 -9.24 1.53
CA GLY A 265 -25.84 -9.22 2.24
C GLY A 265 -27.01 -9.77 1.42
N THR A 266 -26.75 -10.25 0.20
CA THR A 266 -27.74 -10.90 -0.65
C THR A 266 -27.77 -12.41 -0.30
N PRO A 267 -28.84 -12.94 0.31
CA PRO A 267 -28.82 -14.28 0.92
C PRO A 267 -28.77 -15.46 -0.07
N VAL A 268 -28.49 -15.24 -1.35
CA VAL A 268 -28.78 -16.21 -2.41
C VAL A 268 -27.50 -16.84 -2.97
N ALA A 269 -26.83 -17.66 -2.16
CA ALA A 269 -26.10 -18.78 -2.71
C ALA A 269 -27.12 -19.79 -3.24
N ALA A 270 -27.21 -19.99 -4.56
CA ALA A 270 -28.08 -21.02 -5.12
C ALA A 270 -27.47 -22.42 -4.92
N VAL A 271 -27.42 -22.89 -3.66
CA VAL A 271 -27.09 -24.28 -3.37
C VAL A 271 -28.26 -25.12 -3.85
N THR A 272 -27.99 -25.95 -4.84
CA THR A 272 -29.04 -26.75 -5.47
C THR A 272 -28.86 -28.22 -5.12
N VAL A 273 -29.94 -28.81 -4.63
CA VAL A 273 -30.05 -30.26 -4.39
C VAL A 273 -30.87 -30.84 -5.53
N THR A 274 -30.42 -31.97 -6.06
CA THR A 274 -31.03 -32.68 -7.17
C THR A 274 -31.61 -34.00 -6.69
N ARG A 275 -32.74 -34.38 -7.29
CA ARG A 275 -33.36 -35.69 -7.16
C ARG A 275 -33.06 -36.49 -8.43
N THR A 276 -32.50 -37.68 -8.28
CA THR A 276 -32.21 -38.59 -9.40
C THR A 276 -32.74 -40.00 -9.09
N GLY A 277 -32.91 -40.84 -10.12
CA GLY A 277 -33.61 -42.13 -9.98
C GLY A 277 -35.13 -41.94 -10.06
N SER A 278 -35.89 -42.60 -9.18
CA SER A 278 -37.35 -42.53 -9.21
C SER A 278 -37.90 -41.13 -8.93
N SER A 279 -38.94 -40.75 -9.66
CA SER A 279 -39.78 -39.59 -9.32
C SER A 279 -41.05 -39.99 -8.56
N ALA A 280 -41.31 -41.29 -8.37
CA ALA A 280 -42.45 -41.77 -7.61
C ALA A 280 -42.30 -41.42 -6.11
N GLY A 281 -43.38 -40.98 -5.47
CA GLY A 281 -43.39 -40.69 -4.04
C GLY A 281 -42.62 -39.43 -3.61
N THR A 282 -42.76 -39.07 -2.33
CA THR A 282 -42.05 -37.94 -1.72
C THR A 282 -40.61 -38.32 -1.36
N ALA A 283 -39.72 -37.33 -1.37
CA ALA A 283 -38.35 -37.47 -0.90
C ALA A 283 -37.88 -36.20 -0.21
N SER A 284 -37.15 -36.34 0.89
CA SER A 284 -36.62 -35.24 1.69
C SER A 284 -35.25 -35.58 2.27
N ALA A 285 -34.46 -34.55 2.52
CA ALA A 285 -33.22 -34.60 3.27
C ALA A 285 -33.02 -33.30 4.06
N THR A 286 -32.04 -33.29 4.95
CA THR A 286 -31.61 -32.10 5.69
C THR A 286 -30.21 -31.72 5.24
N VAL A 287 -30.02 -30.45 4.85
CA VAL A 287 -28.70 -29.85 4.67
C VAL A 287 -28.24 -29.28 6.00
N ASN A 288 -27.20 -29.87 6.58
CA ASN A 288 -26.51 -29.33 7.74
C ASN A 288 -25.33 -28.48 7.27
N LEU A 289 -25.14 -27.34 7.93
CA LEU A 289 -24.04 -26.43 7.72
C LEU A 289 -23.08 -26.57 8.90
N THR A 290 -21.79 -26.68 8.61
CA THR A 290 -20.73 -26.73 9.62
C THR A 290 -19.60 -25.79 9.21
N ASN A 291 -18.90 -25.22 10.20
CA ASN A 291 -17.82 -24.28 9.95
C ASN A 291 -16.74 -24.90 9.04
N GLY A 292 -16.30 -24.14 8.05
CA GLY A 292 -15.04 -24.36 7.35
C GLY A 292 -14.02 -23.38 7.88
N THR A 293 -13.61 -22.43 7.03
CA THR A 293 -12.93 -21.21 7.50
C THR A 293 -13.94 -20.16 7.97
N ALA A 294 -15.13 -20.14 7.37
CA ALA A 294 -16.26 -19.33 7.85
C ALA A 294 -16.91 -19.99 9.07
N THR A 295 -17.36 -19.15 10.01
CA THR A 295 -17.86 -19.46 11.33
C THR A 295 -19.24 -18.86 11.60
N ALA A 296 -20.16 -19.66 12.15
CA ALA A 296 -21.45 -19.15 12.63
C ALA A 296 -21.32 -18.66 14.09
N PRO A 297 -21.96 -17.53 14.48
CA PRO A 297 -22.84 -16.70 13.67
C PRO A 297 -22.15 -15.51 12.96
N GLY A 298 -20.80 -15.48 12.90
CA GLY A 298 -20.03 -14.38 12.32
C GLY A 298 -20.37 -14.16 10.86
N ASP A 299 -20.19 -15.21 10.06
CA ASP A 299 -20.15 -15.11 8.58
C ASP A 299 -21.41 -15.76 7.96
N TYR A 300 -22.10 -16.63 8.71
CA TYR A 300 -23.35 -17.26 8.29
C TYR A 300 -24.20 -17.75 9.48
N THR A 301 -25.47 -18.08 9.21
CA THR A 301 -26.35 -18.70 10.23
C THR A 301 -26.36 -20.24 10.12
N GLY A 302 -25.96 -20.94 11.19
CA GLY A 302 -25.80 -22.40 11.22
C GLY A 302 -27.09 -23.22 11.34
N THR A 303 -28.22 -22.75 10.80
CA THR A 303 -29.51 -23.46 10.95
C THR A 303 -29.65 -24.54 9.89
N PRO A 304 -29.91 -25.82 10.25
CA PRO A 304 -30.18 -26.88 9.27
C PRO A 304 -31.38 -26.57 8.39
N ILE A 305 -31.27 -26.87 7.09
CA ILE A 305 -32.28 -26.53 6.08
C ILE A 305 -32.90 -27.81 5.52
N ALA A 306 -34.23 -27.92 5.58
CA ALA A 306 -34.95 -29.04 4.97
C ALA A 306 -35.11 -28.84 3.46
N VAL A 307 -34.84 -29.89 2.68
CA VAL A 307 -35.15 -29.94 1.24
C VAL A 307 -36.20 -31.01 0.99
N ASN A 308 -37.28 -30.64 0.30
CA ASN A 308 -38.44 -31.50 0.08
C ASN A 308 -38.81 -31.56 -1.41
N PHE A 309 -38.97 -32.78 -1.92
CA PHE A 309 -39.48 -33.09 -3.25
C PHE A 309 -40.86 -33.74 -3.12
N ALA A 310 -41.85 -33.18 -3.80
CA ALA A 310 -43.16 -33.81 -3.91
C ALA A 310 -43.13 -35.04 -4.84
N ALA A 311 -44.18 -35.85 -4.83
CA ALA A 311 -44.32 -36.93 -5.81
C ALA A 311 -44.35 -36.37 -7.24
N GLY A 312 -43.54 -36.95 -8.13
CA GLY A 312 -43.35 -36.50 -9.52
C GLY A 312 -42.41 -35.29 -9.69
N ASP A 313 -41.91 -34.71 -8.60
CA ASP A 313 -41.07 -33.50 -8.64
C ASP A 313 -39.63 -33.85 -9.03
N THR A 314 -39.22 -33.40 -10.23
CA THR A 314 -37.89 -33.66 -10.81
C THR A 314 -37.03 -32.40 -10.91
N ALA A 315 -37.57 -31.22 -10.55
CA ALA A 315 -36.85 -29.97 -10.64
C ALA A 315 -35.86 -29.83 -9.46
N PRO A 316 -34.60 -29.41 -9.70
CA PRO A 316 -33.67 -29.12 -8.62
C PRO A 316 -34.26 -28.14 -7.60
N LYS A 317 -34.03 -28.39 -6.32
CA LYS A 317 -34.43 -27.49 -5.24
C LYS A 317 -33.27 -26.58 -4.88
N THR A 318 -33.52 -25.28 -4.95
CA THR A 318 -32.59 -24.27 -4.45
C THR A 318 -32.87 -24.03 -2.99
N ILE A 319 -31.85 -24.13 -2.14
CA ILE A 319 -31.93 -23.70 -0.75
C ILE A 319 -31.17 -22.38 -0.57
N VAL A 320 -31.60 -21.58 0.39
CA VAL A 320 -31.05 -20.24 0.68
C VAL A 320 -30.28 -20.34 1.98
N ILE A 321 -28.99 -20.01 1.94
CA ILE A 321 -28.13 -19.96 3.12
C ILE A 321 -27.90 -18.49 3.46
N PRO A 322 -28.38 -17.98 4.61
CA PRO A 322 -28.11 -16.61 5.02
C PRO A 322 -26.63 -16.40 5.32
N ILE A 323 -25.98 -15.56 4.53
CA ILE A 323 -24.63 -15.02 4.74
C ILE A 323 -24.77 -13.71 5.52
N VAL A 324 -23.86 -13.47 6.45
CA VAL A 324 -23.77 -12.22 7.21
C VAL A 324 -22.78 -11.33 6.48
N ASP A 325 -23.19 -10.11 6.16
CA ASP A 325 -22.36 -9.08 5.54
C ASP A 325 -21.85 -8.15 6.64
N ASP A 326 -20.55 -7.89 6.65
CA ASP A 326 -19.96 -6.95 7.59
C ASP A 326 -19.02 -5.93 6.92
N ALA A 327 -17.91 -5.58 7.56
CA ALA A 327 -16.95 -4.61 7.02
C ALA A 327 -15.51 -5.07 7.28
N LEU A 328 -15.31 -6.35 7.58
CA LEU A 328 -14.04 -6.93 7.95
C LEU A 328 -13.40 -7.59 6.73
N VAL A 329 -12.11 -7.30 6.50
CA VAL A 329 -11.37 -7.98 5.43
C VAL A 329 -10.86 -9.31 5.95
N GLU A 330 -11.56 -10.37 5.59
CA GLU A 330 -11.31 -11.74 6.05
C GLU A 330 -10.71 -12.61 4.93
N GLY A 331 -10.84 -12.16 3.67
CA GLY A 331 -10.52 -12.94 2.49
C GLY A 331 -11.55 -14.04 2.23
N ASN A 332 -11.39 -14.79 1.14
CA ASN A 332 -12.40 -15.79 0.78
C ASN A 332 -12.45 -16.95 1.80
N GLU A 333 -13.65 -17.23 2.27
CA GLU A 333 -13.92 -18.25 3.27
C GLU A 333 -14.78 -19.40 2.75
N SER A 334 -15.08 -20.38 3.61
CA SER A 334 -15.78 -21.60 3.25
C SER A 334 -16.71 -22.14 4.35
N ILE A 335 -17.88 -22.62 3.94
CA ILE A 335 -18.87 -23.32 4.76
C ILE A 335 -18.99 -24.76 4.25
N ASN A 336 -18.93 -25.74 5.15
CA ASN A 336 -19.08 -27.15 4.81
C ASN A 336 -20.56 -27.56 4.85
N LEU A 337 -21.05 -28.17 3.78
CA LEU A 337 -22.43 -28.61 3.62
C LEU A 337 -22.52 -30.14 3.59
N THR A 338 -23.47 -30.70 4.34
CA THR A 338 -23.70 -32.16 4.36
C THR A 338 -25.19 -32.48 4.26
N LEU A 339 -25.55 -33.39 3.37
CA LEU A 339 -26.89 -33.97 3.32
C LEU A 339 -26.99 -35.10 4.34
N THR A 340 -28.08 -35.11 5.11
CA THR A 340 -28.37 -36.14 6.11
C THR A 340 -29.86 -36.47 6.13
N ASN A 341 -30.23 -37.51 6.88
CA ASN A 341 -31.62 -37.91 7.13
C ASN A 341 -32.47 -38.06 5.86
N PRO A 342 -32.02 -38.82 4.83
CA PRO A 342 -32.84 -39.11 3.67
C PRO A 342 -34.11 -39.85 4.12
N THR A 343 -35.27 -39.31 3.77
CA THR A 343 -36.59 -39.81 4.18
C THR A 343 -37.59 -39.65 3.03
N GLY A 344 -38.62 -40.49 2.97
CA GLY A 344 -39.62 -40.43 1.90
C GLY A 344 -40.54 -41.64 1.89
N SER A 345 -41.50 -41.64 0.96
CA SER A 345 -42.43 -42.78 0.77
C SER A 345 -41.82 -43.95 -0.02
N SER A 346 -40.66 -43.74 -0.64
CA SER A 346 -39.85 -44.74 -1.35
C SER A 346 -38.49 -44.93 -0.65
N ARG A 347 -37.67 -45.89 -1.08
CA ARG A 347 -36.27 -46.01 -0.60
C ARG A 347 -35.46 -44.80 -1.07
N VAL A 348 -35.34 -43.78 -0.20
CA VAL A 348 -34.53 -42.59 -0.44
C VAL A 348 -33.13 -42.80 0.13
N THR A 349 -32.12 -42.58 -0.69
CA THR A 349 -30.71 -42.65 -0.35
C THR A 349 -30.03 -41.33 -0.70
N LEU A 350 -28.85 -41.10 -0.11
CA LEU A 350 -27.99 -39.99 -0.53
C LEU A 350 -27.13 -40.44 -1.70
N GLY A 351 -27.03 -39.59 -2.73
CA GLY A 351 -26.14 -39.85 -3.85
C GLY A 351 -24.66 -39.65 -3.50
N THR A 352 -23.78 -39.86 -4.47
CA THR A 352 -22.32 -39.77 -4.26
C THR A 352 -21.85 -38.35 -3.90
N GLN A 353 -22.60 -37.32 -4.31
CA GLN A 353 -22.35 -35.92 -3.95
C GLN A 353 -23.21 -35.52 -2.73
N SER A 354 -23.00 -36.19 -1.60
CA SER A 354 -23.73 -35.92 -0.34
C SER A 354 -23.10 -34.81 0.50
N THR A 355 -21.93 -34.31 0.10
CA THR A 355 -21.25 -33.16 0.71
C THR A 355 -20.95 -32.10 -0.35
N ALA A 356 -20.82 -30.85 0.05
CA ALA A 356 -20.38 -29.75 -0.80
C ALA A 356 -19.72 -28.65 0.06
N THR A 357 -18.99 -27.73 -0.58
CA THR A 357 -18.45 -26.53 0.08
C THR A 357 -19.07 -25.28 -0.54
N LEU A 358 -19.53 -24.35 0.28
CA LEU A 358 -19.93 -23.01 -0.16
C LEU A 358 -18.79 -22.03 0.14
N ASN A 359 -18.20 -21.46 -0.91
CA ASN A 359 -17.19 -20.43 -0.78
C ASN A 359 -17.88 -19.06 -0.59
N VAL A 360 -17.52 -18.35 0.48
CA VAL A 360 -17.93 -16.97 0.72
C VAL A 360 -16.81 -16.08 0.20
N VAL A 361 -17.12 -15.26 -0.80
CA VAL A 361 -16.17 -14.36 -1.43
C VAL A 361 -16.32 -13.01 -0.73
N ASP A 362 -15.30 -12.69 0.07
CA ASP A 362 -15.15 -11.40 0.74
C ASP A 362 -15.23 -10.27 -0.30
N ASN A 363 -16.11 -9.31 -0.03
CA ASN A 363 -16.36 -8.14 -0.85
C ASN A 363 -15.74 -6.86 -0.26
N ASP A 364 -15.09 -6.97 0.89
CA ASP A 364 -14.51 -5.86 1.61
C ASP A 364 -13.08 -5.55 1.15
N ASN A 365 -12.75 -4.26 1.12
CA ASN A 365 -11.41 -3.80 0.78
C ASN A 365 -10.90 -2.83 1.84
N ALA A 366 -9.77 -3.21 2.47
CA ALA A 366 -9.10 -2.40 3.47
C ALA A 366 -8.48 -1.12 2.88
N GLY A 367 -8.24 -1.10 1.58
CA GLY A 367 -7.66 0.03 0.87
C GLY A 367 -6.13 0.11 0.99
N THR A 368 -5.61 1.19 0.45
CA THR A 368 -4.19 1.46 0.29
C THR A 368 -3.83 2.75 1.02
N LEU A 369 -2.81 2.68 1.87
CA LEU A 369 -2.25 3.79 2.63
C LEU A 369 -1.04 4.37 1.91
N GLN A 370 -1.01 5.69 1.70
CA GLN A 370 0.10 6.37 1.02
C GLN A 370 0.22 7.82 1.46
N PHE A 371 1.41 8.42 1.36
CA PHE A 371 1.55 9.87 1.55
C PHE A 371 0.76 10.62 0.49
N SER A 372 0.18 11.76 0.86
CA SER A 372 -0.60 12.61 -0.06
C SER A 372 0.25 13.31 -1.12
N ALA A 373 1.55 13.46 -0.84
CA ALA A 373 2.51 14.18 -1.66
C ALA A 373 3.91 13.55 -1.50
N PRO A 374 4.79 13.68 -2.51
CA PRO A 374 6.18 13.22 -2.41
C PRO A 374 7.04 14.11 -1.51
N THR A 375 6.63 15.37 -1.32
CA THR A 375 7.36 16.34 -0.51
C THR A 375 6.43 17.12 0.40
N PHE A 376 6.92 17.44 1.59
CA PHE A 376 6.28 18.27 2.61
C PHE A 376 7.27 19.33 3.10
N SER A 377 6.78 20.37 3.77
CA SER A 377 7.63 21.42 4.34
C SER A 377 7.09 21.91 5.68
N VAL A 378 7.99 22.20 6.60
CA VAL A 378 7.73 22.84 7.90
C VAL A 378 8.81 23.86 8.18
N ASN A 379 8.52 24.86 9.00
CA ASN A 379 9.54 25.77 9.51
C ASN A 379 10.20 25.16 10.75
N GLU A 380 11.42 25.60 11.04
CA GLU A 380 12.17 25.24 12.24
C GLU A 380 11.76 26.00 13.51
N ASP A 381 10.66 26.76 13.45
CA ASP A 381 10.22 27.65 14.54
C ASP A 381 9.74 26.96 15.84
N GLY A 382 9.89 25.64 15.96
CA GLY A 382 9.50 24.84 17.12
C GLY A 382 7.99 24.65 17.28
N THR A 383 7.19 25.15 16.34
CA THR A 383 5.74 24.97 16.35
C THR A 383 5.39 23.58 15.81
N PRO A 384 4.65 22.74 16.55
CA PRO A 384 4.21 21.45 16.02
C PRO A 384 3.25 21.66 14.83
N VAL A 385 3.72 21.35 13.61
CA VAL A 385 2.88 21.42 12.40
C VAL A 385 2.49 20.02 11.94
N ALA A 386 1.19 19.82 11.75
CA ALA A 386 0.61 18.62 11.16
C ALA A 386 0.75 18.64 9.63
N ALA A 387 1.98 18.71 9.12
CA ALA A 387 2.27 18.96 7.69
C ALA A 387 2.24 17.69 6.83
N VAL A 388 2.66 16.56 7.38
CA VAL A 388 2.74 15.30 6.63
C VAL A 388 1.38 14.62 6.68
N THR A 389 0.78 14.37 5.51
CA THR A 389 -0.53 13.73 5.43
C THR A 389 -0.48 12.40 4.70
N VAL A 390 -1.24 11.44 5.22
CA VAL A 390 -1.40 10.08 4.71
C VAL A 390 -2.85 9.90 4.33
N THR A 391 -3.08 9.28 3.18
CA THR A 391 -4.40 9.03 2.59
C THR A 391 -4.69 7.54 2.56
N ARG A 392 -5.96 7.18 2.73
CA ARG A 392 -6.49 5.83 2.53
C ARG A 392 -7.37 5.85 1.28
N THR A 393 -7.04 5.02 0.30
CA THR A 393 -7.72 5.01 -1.02
C THR A 393 -8.07 3.59 -1.45
N GLY A 394 -9.03 3.43 -2.38
CA GLY A 394 -9.37 2.12 -2.94
C GLY A 394 -10.19 1.19 -2.02
N GLY A 395 -10.37 1.54 -0.75
CA GLY A 395 -11.17 0.77 0.21
C GLY A 395 -11.23 1.45 1.58
N SER A 396 -12.24 1.14 2.37
CA SER A 396 -12.46 1.67 3.73
C SER A 396 -12.92 0.63 4.74
N ALA A 397 -12.92 -0.65 4.37
CA ALA A 397 -13.36 -1.75 5.23
C ALA A 397 -12.36 -2.01 6.36
N GLY A 398 -12.85 -2.20 7.59
CA GLY A 398 -12.01 -2.44 8.76
C GLY A 398 -11.17 -1.26 9.21
N ALA A 399 -10.69 -1.33 10.46
CA ALA A 399 -9.70 -0.40 10.98
C ALA A 399 -8.30 -0.80 10.49
N VAL A 400 -7.53 0.17 10.00
CA VAL A 400 -6.20 -0.06 9.44
C VAL A 400 -5.20 0.92 10.01
N SER A 401 -3.93 0.53 10.04
CA SER A 401 -2.85 1.43 10.43
C SER A 401 -1.59 1.19 9.61
N ALA A 402 -0.68 2.15 9.65
CA ALA A 402 0.70 2.00 9.19
C ALA A 402 1.63 2.82 10.10
N THR A 403 2.92 2.53 10.04
CA THR A 403 3.95 3.29 10.74
C THR A 403 4.74 4.14 9.75
N ALA A 404 4.80 5.45 9.99
CA ALA A 404 5.74 6.33 9.32
C ALA A 404 7.09 6.27 10.05
N ASN A 405 8.10 5.70 9.40
CA ASN A 405 9.48 5.71 9.85
C ASN A 405 10.20 6.95 9.31
N LEU A 406 11.03 7.56 10.15
CA LEU A 406 11.80 8.74 9.84
C LEU A 406 13.29 8.38 9.85
N THR A 407 14.01 8.76 8.81
CA THR A 407 15.46 8.54 8.68
C THR A 407 16.15 9.81 8.21
N ASN A 408 17.38 10.02 8.64
CA ASN A 408 18.15 11.22 8.32
C ASN A 408 18.23 11.43 6.80
N GLY A 409 18.05 12.68 6.38
CA GLY A 409 18.45 13.16 5.06
C GLY A 409 19.70 14.03 5.25
N THR A 410 19.55 15.33 5.02
CA THR A 410 20.53 16.31 5.51
C THR A 410 20.30 16.66 6.98
N ALA A 411 19.04 16.64 7.43
CA ALA A 411 18.67 16.76 8.84
C ALA A 411 18.99 15.45 9.59
N THR A 412 19.42 15.59 10.83
CA THR A 412 19.90 14.57 11.74
C THR A 412 19.18 14.58 13.09
N ALA A 413 18.69 13.40 13.52
CA ALA A 413 18.17 13.25 14.87
C ALA A 413 19.31 13.02 15.89
N PRO A 414 19.25 13.60 17.11
CA PRO A 414 18.16 14.42 17.64
C PRO A 414 18.38 15.94 17.47
N GLY A 415 19.29 16.38 16.59
CA GLY A 415 19.63 17.79 16.38
C GLY A 415 18.44 18.59 15.88
N ASP A 416 17.85 18.13 14.77
CA ASP A 416 16.91 18.94 13.97
C ASP A 416 15.48 18.35 14.06
N TYR A 417 15.37 17.07 14.41
CA TYR A 417 14.09 16.39 14.61
C TYR A 417 14.21 15.18 15.55
N THR A 418 13.06 14.66 16.01
CA THR A 418 13.03 13.40 16.77
C THR A 418 12.75 12.18 15.87
N GLY A 419 13.66 11.21 15.84
CA GLY A 419 13.59 10.01 15.00
C GLY A 419 12.62 8.91 15.44
N THR A 420 11.55 9.25 16.20
CA THR A 420 10.62 8.24 16.70
C THR A 420 9.60 7.87 15.63
N PRO A 421 9.39 6.57 15.31
CA PRO A 421 8.34 6.16 14.37
C PRO A 421 6.94 6.60 14.81
N ILE A 422 6.11 7.03 13.87
CA ILE A 422 4.78 7.59 14.15
C ILE A 422 3.70 6.68 13.57
N ALA A 423 2.75 6.25 14.40
CA ALA A 423 1.60 5.46 13.95
C ALA A 423 0.53 6.34 13.30
N VAL A 424 -0.04 5.86 12.20
CA VAL A 424 -1.18 6.47 11.50
C VAL A 424 -2.34 5.50 11.52
N ASN A 425 -3.47 5.90 12.10
CA ASN A 425 -4.62 5.03 12.29
C ASN A 425 -5.84 5.57 11.55
N PHE A 426 -6.53 4.69 10.82
CA PHE A 426 -7.81 4.93 10.20
C PHE A 426 -8.84 4.00 10.84
N ALA A 427 -9.97 4.55 11.28
CA ALA A 427 -11.08 3.74 11.77
C ALA A 427 -11.78 3.01 10.61
N ALA A 428 -12.62 2.03 10.93
CA ALA A 428 -13.50 1.42 9.92
C ALA A 428 -14.40 2.49 9.27
N GLY A 429 -14.49 2.47 7.94
CA GLY A 429 -15.22 3.45 7.14
C GLY A 429 -14.53 4.81 6.98
N ASP A 430 -13.36 5.02 7.59
CA ASP A 430 -12.67 6.32 7.58
C ASP A 430 -11.88 6.54 6.28
N THR A 431 -12.33 7.50 5.47
CA THR A 431 -11.69 7.90 4.21
C THR A 431 -10.98 9.25 4.29
N ALA A 432 -11.00 9.91 5.45
CA ALA A 432 -10.39 11.23 5.61
C ALA A 432 -8.87 11.11 5.77
N ALA A 433 -8.11 11.98 5.10
CA ALA A 433 -6.67 12.03 5.26
C ALA A 433 -6.27 12.24 6.73
N LYS A 434 -5.22 11.55 7.16
CA LYS A 434 -4.65 11.67 8.50
C LYS A 434 -3.35 12.43 8.44
N THR A 435 -3.18 13.38 9.35
CA THR A 435 -1.94 14.13 9.50
C THR A 435 -1.09 13.48 10.59
N ILE A 436 0.21 13.35 10.35
CA ILE A 436 1.19 13.03 11.41
C ILE A 436 2.00 14.28 11.76
N VAL A 437 2.35 14.39 13.04
CA VAL A 437 3.19 15.47 13.56
C VAL A 437 4.60 14.92 13.74
N VAL A 438 5.53 15.45 12.95
CA VAL A 438 6.96 15.18 13.13
C VAL A 438 7.49 16.23 14.11
N PRO A 439 7.99 15.86 15.30
CA PRO A 439 8.56 16.84 16.22
C PRO A 439 9.89 17.35 15.68
N ILE A 440 9.91 18.64 15.34
CA ILE A 440 11.08 19.41 14.91
C ILE A 440 11.73 20.04 16.14
N VAL A 441 13.06 20.09 16.16
CA VAL A 441 13.84 20.70 17.23
C VAL A 441 14.30 22.06 16.72
N ASN A 442 13.86 23.13 17.40
CA ASN A 442 14.29 24.49 17.08
C ASN A 442 15.61 24.79 17.79
N ASP A 443 16.57 25.41 17.09
CA ASP A 443 17.79 25.90 17.69
C ASP A 443 18.13 27.37 17.34
N THR A 444 19.40 27.70 17.10
CA THR A 444 19.86 29.06 16.75
C THR A 444 20.92 29.05 15.65
N LEU A 445 21.16 27.88 15.04
CA LEU A 445 22.21 27.64 14.07
C LEU A 445 21.66 27.88 12.66
N VAL A 446 22.44 28.58 11.83
CA VAL A 446 22.07 28.79 10.44
C VAL A 446 22.55 27.60 9.60
N GLU A 447 21.62 26.75 9.20
CA GLU A 447 21.86 25.49 8.49
C GLU A 447 21.27 25.50 7.07
N GLY A 448 20.30 26.37 6.81
CA GLY A 448 19.51 26.38 5.57
C GLY A 448 18.45 25.29 5.55
N THR A 449 17.79 25.09 4.40
CA THR A 449 16.73 24.07 4.33
C THR A 449 17.30 22.66 4.35
N GLU A 450 16.86 21.87 5.32
CA GLU A 450 17.27 20.49 5.51
C GLU A 450 16.16 19.48 5.21
N THR A 451 16.47 18.18 5.21
CA THR A 451 15.56 17.11 4.76
C THR A 451 15.52 15.92 5.70
N VAL A 452 14.31 15.41 5.95
CA VAL A 452 14.03 14.14 6.62
C VAL A 452 13.36 13.18 5.64
N ASN A 453 13.85 11.95 5.55
CA ASN A 453 13.27 10.91 4.70
C ASN A 453 12.17 10.16 5.47
N LEU A 454 10.99 10.04 4.85
CA LEU A 454 9.80 9.40 5.40
C LEU A 454 9.48 8.11 4.64
N THR A 455 9.15 7.03 5.34
CA THR A 455 8.72 5.75 4.75
C THR A 455 7.55 5.16 5.53
N LEU A 456 6.46 4.85 4.85
CA LEU A 456 5.37 4.06 5.42
C LEU A 456 5.72 2.57 5.40
N ALA A 457 5.54 1.91 6.54
CA ALA A 457 5.82 0.48 6.70
C ALA A 457 4.79 -0.19 7.62
N SER A 458 4.82 -1.51 7.64
CA SER A 458 4.04 -2.36 8.54
C SER A 458 2.53 -2.04 8.52
N PRO A 459 1.86 -2.05 7.35
CA PRO A 459 0.43 -1.85 7.31
C PRO A 459 -0.29 -3.00 8.05
N THR A 460 -1.41 -2.67 8.71
CA THR A 460 -2.24 -3.64 9.44
C THR A 460 -3.70 -3.60 8.96
N GLY A 461 -4.51 -4.60 9.35
CA GLY A 461 -5.93 -4.65 9.00
C GLY A 461 -6.22 -4.92 7.52
N GLY A 462 -5.32 -5.62 6.82
CA GLY A 462 -5.46 -5.95 5.40
C GLY A 462 -5.06 -4.82 4.43
N ALA A 463 -4.74 -3.62 4.94
CA ALA A 463 -4.30 -2.53 4.07
C ALA A 463 -2.94 -2.81 3.41
N THR A 464 -2.71 -2.13 2.30
CA THR A 464 -1.42 -2.17 1.57
C THR A 464 -0.78 -0.79 1.54
N ILE A 465 0.54 -0.71 1.34
CA ILE A 465 1.21 0.58 1.08
C ILE A 465 1.16 0.88 -0.42
N GLY A 466 0.75 2.10 -0.76
CA GLY A 466 0.60 2.54 -2.14
C GLY A 466 1.91 2.92 -2.83
N THR A 467 1.78 3.41 -4.06
CA THR A 467 2.94 3.83 -4.88
C THR A 467 3.71 5.00 -4.24
N GLN A 468 3.02 5.89 -3.52
CA GLN A 468 3.63 6.96 -2.72
C GLN A 468 3.90 6.48 -1.28
N GLY A 469 4.66 5.40 -1.13
CA GLY A 469 5.04 4.84 0.17
C GLY A 469 6.19 5.59 0.87
N THR A 470 6.90 6.46 0.15
CA THR A 470 7.98 7.31 0.66
C THR A 470 7.70 8.78 0.40
N ALA A 471 8.29 9.68 1.19
CA ALA A 471 8.24 11.12 0.98
C ALA A 471 9.46 11.79 1.64
N THR A 472 9.69 13.06 1.33
CA THR A 472 10.69 13.90 2.01
C THR A 472 10.01 15.05 2.74
N LEU A 473 10.40 15.31 3.97
CA LEU A 473 10.01 16.49 4.73
C LEU A 473 11.15 17.49 4.72
N ASN A 474 10.90 18.70 4.21
CA ASN A 474 11.84 19.80 4.26
C ASN A 474 11.66 20.57 5.58
N ILE A 475 12.74 20.74 6.33
CA ILE A 475 12.81 21.63 7.50
C ILE A 475 13.40 22.94 7.02
N VAL A 476 12.60 24.01 7.04
CA VAL A 476 13.00 25.33 6.57
C VAL A 476 13.50 26.12 7.78
N ASP A 477 14.83 26.20 7.87
CA ASP A 477 15.56 27.00 8.85
C ASP A 477 15.02 28.45 8.93
N ASP A 478 14.71 28.88 10.15
CA ASP A 478 14.24 30.21 10.49
C ASP A 478 15.28 31.10 11.18
N ASP A 479 16.50 30.59 11.37
CA ASP A 479 17.60 31.27 12.02
C ASP A 479 18.39 32.20 11.10
N SER A 480 18.98 33.21 11.71
CA SER A 480 19.87 34.14 11.02
C SER A 480 20.94 34.72 11.93
N THR A 481 22.02 35.20 11.32
CA THR A 481 23.11 35.89 12.01
C THR A 481 23.21 37.34 11.54
N LEU A 482 23.55 38.26 12.45
CA LEU A 482 23.88 39.65 12.16
C LEU A 482 25.37 39.93 12.44
N GLN A 483 26.05 40.58 11.50
CA GLN A 483 27.47 40.93 11.64
C GLN A 483 27.82 42.18 10.83
N PHE A 484 28.97 42.81 11.11
CA PHE A 484 29.47 43.86 10.23
C PHE A 484 29.92 43.27 8.89
N SER A 485 29.71 44.02 7.80
CA SER A 485 30.12 43.60 6.45
C SER A 485 31.65 43.58 6.26
N ALA A 486 32.37 44.32 7.10
CA ALA A 486 33.82 44.49 7.06
C ALA A 486 34.35 44.75 8.47
N PRO A 487 35.62 44.40 8.75
CA PRO A 487 36.27 44.70 10.03
C PRO A 487 36.62 46.17 10.19
N THR A 488 36.73 46.91 9.08
CA THR A 488 37.06 48.33 9.07
C THR A 488 36.16 49.09 8.12
N PHE A 489 35.84 50.33 8.50
CA PHE A 489 35.09 51.30 7.72
C PHE A 489 35.84 52.63 7.73
N SER A 490 35.54 53.53 6.81
CA SER A 490 36.14 54.87 6.78
C SER A 490 35.11 55.92 6.39
N VAL A 491 35.20 57.10 6.99
CA VAL A 491 34.37 58.25 6.68
C VAL A 491 35.24 59.52 6.75
N ASN A 492 34.93 60.51 5.92
CA ASN A 492 35.58 61.82 6.04
C ASN A 492 34.93 62.62 7.17
N GLU A 493 35.72 63.48 7.80
CA GLU A 493 35.25 64.45 8.79
C GLU A 493 34.47 65.63 8.17
N ASP A 494 34.01 65.56 6.93
CA ASP A 494 33.37 66.69 6.22
C ASP A 494 31.90 66.99 6.61
N GLY A 495 31.41 66.39 7.69
CA GLY A 495 30.04 66.55 8.18
C GLY A 495 28.97 65.90 7.29
N THR A 496 29.35 65.20 6.22
CA THR A 496 28.41 64.47 5.36
C THR A 496 28.12 63.09 5.96
N PRO A 497 26.85 62.75 6.26
CA PRO A 497 26.50 61.41 6.72
C PRO A 497 26.70 60.41 5.58
N VAL A 498 27.85 59.73 5.54
CA VAL A 498 28.01 58.55 4.69
C VAL A 498 27.35 57.39 5.42
N ALA A 499 26.67 56.53 4.67
CA ALA A 499 26.22 55.21 5.11
C ALA A 499 27.45 54.32 5.43
N ALA A 500 28.17 54.66 6.50
CA ALA A 500 29.56 54.28 6.71
C ALA A 500 29.70 52.85 7.21
N VAL A 501 28.71 52.35 7.95
CA VAL A 501 28.78 51.02 8.58
C VAL A 501 27.67 50.16 8.05
N THR A 502 28.02 49.06 7.39
CA THR A 502 27.03 48.09 6.89
C THR A 502 26.99 46.89 7.81
N VAL A 503 25.77 46.53 8.25
CA VAL A 503 25.47 45.29 8.96
C VAL A 503 24.80 44.34 7.97
N THR A 504 25.29 43.11 7.88
CA THR A 504 24.74 42.05 7.03
C THR A 504 23.96 41.05 7.87
N ARG A 505 22.91 40.53 7.25
CA ARG A 505 22.09 39.41 7.74
C ARG A 505 22.34 38.20 6.85
N THR A 506 22.69 37.07 7.46
CA THR A 506 22.89 35.77 6.77
C THR A 506 21.94 34.73 7.34
N GLY A 507 21.44 33.81 6.51
CA GLY A 507 20.42 32.83 6.89
C GLY A 507 19.02 33.24 6.48
N SER A 508 18.02 32.86 7.27
CA SER A 508 16.62 33.15 7.03
C SER A 508 16.33 34.67 7.01
N THR A 509 15.42 35.07 6.14
CA THR A 509 14.87 36.44 6.06
C THR A 509 13.41 36.51 6.49
N ALA A 510 12.80 35.37 6.83
CA ALA A 510 11.37 35.28 7.11
C ALA A 510 10.97 36.03 8.40
N GLY A 511 11.78 35.92 9.46
CA GLY A 511 11.58 36.64 10.73
C GLY A 511 12.12 38.07 10.72
N ALA A 512 11.68 38.89 11.67
CA ALA A 512 12.33 40.18 11.96
C ALA A 512 13.59 39.95 12.82
N ALA A 513 14.63 40.76 12.61
CA ALA A 513 15.87 40.71 13.36
C ALA A 513 16.39 42.12 13.69
N SER A 514 17.05 42.30 14.82
CA SER A 514 17.66 43.57 15.19
C SER A 514 18.91 43.39 16.01
N ALA A 515 19.82 44.36 15.97
CA ALA A 515 20.96 44.47 16.88
C ALA A 515 21.25 45.94 17.18
N THR A 516 22.01 46.20 18.23
CA THR A 516 22.50 47.55 18.57
C THR A 516 23.97 47.66 18.22
N VAL A 517 24.33 48.69 17.45
CA VAL A 517 25.70 49.14 17.24
C VAL A 517 26.08 50.08 18.39
N ASN A 518 26.92 49.61 19.30
CA ASN A 518 27.52 50.45 20.33
C ASN A 518 28.81 51.08 19.79
N LEU A 519 29.02 52.34 20.16
CA LEU A 519 30.19 53.13 19.81
C LEU A 519 31.03 53.32 21.07
N ALA A 520 32.34 53.17 20.94
CA ALA A 520 33.30 53.45 22.00
C ALA A 520 34.50 54.21 21.42
N ASP A 521 35.10 55.07 22.25
CA ASP A 521 36.25 55.86 21.87
C ASP A 521 37.41 54.96 21.40
N GLY A 522 38.10 55.41 20.37
CA GLY A 522 39.39 54.89 19.95
C GLY A 522 40.43 55.98 20.16
N THR A 523 40.96 56.53 19.07
CA THR A 523 41.66 57.82 19.11
C THR A 523 40.70 59.00 18.97
N ALA A 524 39.56 58.79 18.29
CA ALA A 524 38.45 59.73 18.28
C ALA A 524 37.62 59.59 19.57
N THR A 525 37.17 60.73 20.09
CA THR A 525 36.49 60.92 21.37
C THR A 525 35.17 61.66 21.22
N ALA A 526 34.13 61.20 21.92
CA ALA A 526 32.86 61.92 21.98
C ALA A 526 32.86 63.02 23.07
N PRO A 527 32.28 64.20 22.84
CA PRO A 527 31.55 64.63 21.64
C PRO A 527 32.42 65.37 20.60
N GLY A 528 33.75 65.38 20.76
CA GLY A 528 34.68 66.13 19.90
C GLY A 528 34.56 65.74 18.44
N ASP A 529 34.67 64.43 18.17
CA ASP A 529 34.88 63.91 16.81
C ASP A 529 33.64 63.12 16.32
N TYR A 530 32.81 62.64 17.26
CA TYR A 530 31.55 61.94 16.96
C TYR A 530 30.56 62.04 18.12
N THR A 531 29.28 61.70 17.89
CA THR A 531 28.27 61.60 18.97
C THR A 531 27.97 60.15 19.34
N GLY A 532 28.17 59.78 20.61
CA GLY A 532 28.23 58.39 21.08
C GLY A 532 26.93 57.77 21.60
N THR A 533 25.81 57.86 20.89
CA THR A 533 24.59 57.11 21.27
C THR A 533 24.50 55.78 20.52
N PRO A 534 24.25 54.64 21.20
CA PRO A 534 24.03 53.36 20.53
C PRO A 534 22.92 53.44 19.48
N ILE A 535 23.13 52.82 18.33
CA ILE A 535 22.22 52.89 17.18
C ILE A 535 21.65 51.50 16.90
N THR A 536 20.33 51.37 16.86
CA THR A 536 19.68 50.10 16.53
C THR A 536 19.58 49.92 15.02
N VAL A 537 20.01 48.75 14.52
CA VAL A 537 19.73 48.28 13.16
C VAL A 537 18.56 47.31 13.20
N ASN A 538 17.53 47.57 12.39
CA ASN A 538 16.30 46.78 12.36
C ASN A 538 16.05 46.20 10.97
N PHE A 539 16.00 44.89 10.86
CA PHE A 539 15.51 44.11 9.72
C PHE A 539 14.08 43.69 9.99
N ALA A 540 13.13 44.19 9.20
CA ALA A 540 11.77 43.65 9.18
C ALA A 540 11.74 42.27 8.54
N ALA A 541 10.65 41.53 8.77
CA ALA A 541 10.37 40.28 8.07
C ALA A 541 10.37 40.51 6.54
N GLY A 542 11.15 39.73 5.81
CA GLY A 542 11.33 39.84 4.36
C GLY A 542 12.27 40.96 3.89
N ASP A 543 12.91 41.70 4.80
CA ASP A 543 13.94 42.66 4.40
C ASP A 543 15.14 41.96 3.73
N GLY A 544 15.88 42.71 2.91
CA GLY A 544 17.11 42.24 2.28
C GLY A 544 18.22 41.89 3.29
N THR A 545 19.35 41.43 2.77
CA THR A 545 20.46 40.87 3.56
C THR A 545 21.45 41.90 4.10
N SER A 546 21.19 43.21 3.95
CA SER A 546 22.07 44.24 4.50
C SER A 546 21.33 45.53 4.83
N LYS A 547 21.85 46.25 5.84
CA LYS A 547 21.42 47.59 6.21
C LYS A 547 22.61 48.45 6.59
N THR A 548 22.50 49.73 6.27
CA THR A 548 23.50 50.73 6.61
C THR A 548 23.09 51.48 7.87
N VAL A 549 24.08 51.73 8.73
CA VAL A 549 23.96 52.51 9.96
C VAL A 549 24.80 53.77 9.80
N ASN A 550 24.17 54.92 10.03
CA ASN A 550 24.83 56.22 9.93
C ASN A 550 25.34 56.63 11.30
N ILE A 551 26.67 56.77 11.43
CA ILE A 551 27.31 57.28 12.64
C ILE A 551 27.49 58.80 12.47
N PRO A 552 26.93 59.65 13.36
CA PRO A 552 27.14 61.09 13.27
C PRO A 552 28.57 61.46 13.66
N ILE A 553 29.30 62.07 12.72
CA ILE A 553 30.65 62.62 12.87
C ILE A 553 30.53 64.14 13.10
N THR A 554 31.35 64.66 14.00
CA THR A 554 31.45 66.09 14.30
C THR A 554 32.60 66.66 13.48
N ASN A 555 32.31 67.58 12.56
CA ASN A 555 33.35 68.29 11.80
C ASN A 555 33.84 69.51 12.59
N ASP A 556 35.15 69.76 12.66
CA ASP A 556 35.70 70.97 13.26
C ASP A 556 36.71 71.73 12.37
N THR A 557 37.78 72.27 12.94
CA THR A 557 38.84 73.02 12.20
C THR A 557 40.26 72.61 12.66
N LEU A 558 40.37 71.60 13.51
CA LEU A 558 41.60 71.14 14.13
C LEU A 558 42.26 70.11 13.24
N VAL A 559 43.59 70.15 13.14
CA VAL A 559 44.35 69.17 12.38
C VAL A 559 44.76 68.03 13.31
N GLU A 560 44.09 66.89 13.19
CA GLU A 560 44.20 65.74 14.12
C GLU A 560 44.75 64.49 13.42
N GLY A 561 44.66 64.42 12.09
CA GLY A 561 45.01 63.24 11.30
C GLY A 561 43.91 62.16 11.35
N THR A 562 44.20 60.96 10.86
CA THR A 562 43.17 59.89 10.87
C THR A 562 42.95 59.33 12.26
N GLU A 563 41.70 59.37 12.71
CA GLU A 563 41.28 58.86 14.01
C GLU A 563 40.38 57.63 13.90
N THR A 564 39.99 57.03 15.04
CA THR A 564 39.23 55.76 15.08
C THR A 564 38.14 55.74 16.13
N VAL A 565 36.99 55.18 15.77
CA VAL A 565 35.88 54.82 16.67
C VAL A 565 35.72 53.29 16.69
N ASN A 566 35.64 52.70 17.87
CA ASN A 566 35.46 51.25 18.06
C ASN A 566 33.95 50.90 18.04
N LEU A 567 33.57 49.92 17.22
CA LEU A 567 32.19 49.49 17.02
C LEU A 567 31.98 48.07 17.54
N THR A 568 30.87 47.85 18.25
CA THR A 568 30.46 46.50 18.69
C THR A 568 28.98 46.28 18.46
N LEU A 569 28.61 45.13 17.90
CA LEU A 569 27.22 44.66 17.83
C LEU A 569 26.84 43.98 19.14
N ALA A 570 25.69 44.33 19.68
CA ALA A 570 25.15 43.76 20.92
C ALA A 570 23.62 43.66 20.86
N ASN A 571 23.03 42.97 21.84
CA ASN A 571 21.58 42.87 22.04
C ASN A 571 20.82 42.38 20.78
N ALA A 572 21.38 41.38 20.09
CA ALA A 572 20.71 40.77 18.95
C ALA A 572 19.39 40.13 19.38
N THR A 573 18.34 40.33 18.59
CA THR A 573 16.99 39.76 18.78
C THR A 573 16.50 39.25 17.43
N GLY A 574 15.89 38.05 17.40
CA GLY A 574 15.46 37.40 16.15
C GLY A 574 16.62 36.97 15.23
N ALA A 575 17.84 36.98 15.76
CA ALA A 575 19.07 36.55 15.12
C ALA A 575 20.16 36.37 16.20
N THR A 576 21.20 35.61 15.87
CA THR A 576 22.45 35.56 16.65
C THR A 576 23.49 36.53 16.10
N LEU A 577 24.57 36.79 16.85
CA LEU A 577 25.68 37.59 16.35
C LEU A 577 26.67 36.70 15.58
N GLY A 578 27.05 37.13 14.38
CA GLY A 578 28.08 36.47 13.59
C GLY A 578 29.49 36.72 14.12
N THR A 579 30.48 36.15 13.44
CA THR A 579 31.88 36.20 13.89
C THR A 579 32.49 37.60 13.80
N GLN A 580 32.02 38.44 12.86
CA GLN A 580 32.42 39.84 12.73
C GLN A 580 31.49 40.75 13.55
N SER A 581 31.45 40.56 14.87
CA SER A 581 30.62 41.37 15.78
C SER A 581 31.28 42.67 16.23
N THR A 582 32.54 42.91 15.85
CA THR A 582 33.29 44.14 16.13
C THR A 582 33.84 44.73 14.85
N ALA A 583 34.03 46.05 14.80
CA ALA A 583 34.67 46.74 13.69
C ALA A 583 35.30 48.07 14.16
N THR A 584 36.14 48.68 13.34
CA THR A 584 36.70 50.02 13.59
C THR A 584 36.27 50.97 12.48
N LEU A 585 35.75 52.15 12.83
CA LEU A 585 35.49 53.23 11.88
C LEU A 585 36.65 54.22 11.93
N SER A 586 37.35 54.40 10.82
CA SER A 586 38.35 55.45 10.65
C SER A 586 37.69 56.78 10.26
N VAL A 587 37.96 57.83 11.03
CA VAL A 587 37.55 59.21 10.73
C VAL A 587 38.73 59.89 10.04
N LEU A 588 38.55 60.26 8.78
CA LEU A 588 39.58 60.87 7.95
C LEU A 588 39.45 62.39 8.06
N ASP A 589 40.37 62.98 8.82
CA ASP A 589 40.51 64.43 8.99
C ASP A 589 40.57 65.16 7.63
N ASN A 590 39.75 66.19 7.53
CA ASN A 590 39.56 67.03 6.34
C ASN A 590 40.24 68.40 6.50
N ASP A 591 40.83 68.70 7.65
CA ASP A 591 41.41 69.98 7.98
C ASP A 591 42.89 70.04 7.65
N SER A 592 43.34 71.27 7.39
CA SER A 592 44.74 71.53 7.08
C SER A 592 45.17 72.90 7.56
N SER A 593 46.47 73.06 7.76
CA SER A 593 47.06 74.33 8.20
C SER A 593 48.23 74.76 7.31
N LEU A 594 48.38 76.07 7.12
CA LEU A 594 49.46 76.70 6.37
C LEU A 594 50.38 77.47 7.31
N GLN A 595 51.69 77.28 7.18
CA GLN A 595 52.69 77.94 8.02
C GLN A 595 54.02 78.14 7.27
N PHE A 596 54.87 79.06 7.72
CA PHE A 596 56.23 79.14 7.18
C PHE A 596 57.03 77.88 7.55
N SER A 597 57.87 77.41 6.64
CA SER A 597 58.73 76.24 6.87
C SER A 597 59.82 76.49 7.92
N ALA A 598 60.14 77.75 8.18
CA ALA A 598 61.18 78.19 9.11
C ALA A 598 60.79 79.56 9.71
N PRO A 599 61.23 79.86 10.95
CA PRO A 599 61.01 81.18 11.57
C PRO A 599 61.85 82.28 10.93
N THR A 600 62.93 81.93 10.25
CA THR A 600 63.87 82.87 9.61
C THR A 600 64.29 82.35 8.24
N PHE A 601 64.39 83.26 7.29
CA PHE A 601 64.93 83.03 5.96
C PHE A 601 66.07 84.01 5.70
N SER A 602 66.93 83.74 4.73
CA SER A 602 67.98 84.68 4.32
C SER A 602 68.15 84.68 2.82
N VAL A 603 68.38 85.85 2.24
CA VAL A 603 68.65 86.04 0.82
C VAL A 603 69.79 87.03 0.67
N ASN A 604 70.62 86.89 -0.37
CA ASN A 604 71.57 87.94 -0.72
C ASN A 604 70.83 89.09 -1.40
N GLU A 605 71.36 90.30 -1.23
CA GLU A 605 70.86 91.49 -1.94
C GLU A 605 71.16 91.47 -3.45
N ASP A 606 71.99 90.54 -3.93
CA ASP A 606 72.55 90.43 -5.30
C ASP A 606 71.58 90.18 -6.47
N GLY A 607 70.28 90.40 -6.28
CA GLY A 607 69.26 90.31 -7.32
C GLY A 607 69.08 88.90 -7.91
N THR A 608 69.80 87.89 -7.40
CA THR A 608 69.66 86.49 -7.84
C THR A 608 68.88 85.67 -6.82
N PRO A 609 67.84 84.93 -7.24
CA PRO A 609 67.08 84.12 -6.30
C PRO A 609 67.89 82.90 -5.87
N VAL A 610 68.33 82.88 -4.62
CA VAL A 610 68.81 81.68 -3.92
C VAL A 610 67.91 81.47 -2.69
N ALA A 611 67.19 80.34 -2.67
CA ALA A 611 66.26 79.84 -1.64
C ALA A 611 65.27 80.89 -1.06
N ALA A 612 64.17 81.11 -1.79
CA ALA A 612 63.09 82.00 -1.36
C ALA A 612 62.20 81.40 -0.24
N VAL A 613 61.39 82.26 0.38
CA VAL A 613 60.53 81.93 1.54
C VAL A 613 59.59 80.78 1.21
N THR A 614 59.63 79.72 2.00
CA THR A 614 58.76 78.55 1.80
C THR A 614 57.65 78.48 2.82
N VAL A 615 56.45 78.15 2.34
CA VAL A 615 55.25 77.88 3.13
C VAL A 615 54.96 76.39 3.03
N THR A 616 54.66 75.74 4.15
CA THR A 616 54.28 74.33 4.23
C THR A 616 52.80 74.21 4.51
N ARG A 617 52.20 73.14 3.97
CA ARG A 617 50.87 72.65 4.31
C ARG A 617 51.00 71.43 5.19
N THR A 618 50.24 71.36 6.27
CA THR A 618 50.14 70.21 7.17
C THR A 618 48.68 69.77 7.31
N GLY A 619 48.44 68.49 7.60
CA GLY A 619 47.09 67.91 7.65
C GLY A 619 46.60 67.40 6.29
N SER A 620 45.30 67.48 6.06
CA SER A 620 44.62 67.04 4.85
C SER A 620 45.10 67.78 3.60
N ASN A 621 45.31 67.05 2.51
CA ASN A 621 45.65 67.63 1.20
C ASN A 621 44.52 67.52 0.16
N THR A 622 43.34 67.05 0.55
CA THR A 622 42.24 66.71 -0.37
C THR A 622 41.62 67.93 -1.07
N GLY A 623 41.54 69.07 -0.38
CA GLY A 623 41.07 70.35 -0.93
C GLY A 623 42.18 71.28 -1.39
N ALA A 624 41.85 72.32 -2.16
CA ALA A 624 42.76 73.42 -2.44
C ALA A 624 42.86 74.35 -1.20
N ALA A 625 44.06 74.88 -0.95
CA ALA A 625 44.31 75.82 0.14
C ALA A 625 45.13 77.01 -0.36
N SER A 626 44.94 78.18 0.22
CA SER A 626 45.70 79.38 -0.12
C SER A 626 45.89 80.29 1.08
N ALA A 627 46.94 81.11 1.04
CA ALA A 627 47.17 82.22 1.97
C ALA A 627 47.88 83.37 1.24
N THR A 628 48.08 84.48 1.91
CA THR A 628 48.87 85.61 1.42
C THR A 628 50.05 85.85 2.35
N VAL A 629 51.25 85.96 1.79
CA VAL A 629 52.45 86.44 2.49
C VAL A 629 52.46 87.97 2.42
N ASN A 630 52.18 88.62 3.54
CA ASN A 630 52.33 90.05 3.70
C ASN A 630 53.74 90.38 4.17
N LEU A 631 54.30 91.46 3.62
CA LEU A 631 55.63 91.96 3.94
C LEU A 631 55.48 93.27 4.70
N GLY A 632 56.20 93.41 5.80
CA GLY A 632 56.28 94.63 6.59
C GLY A 632 57.72 94.99 6.92
N ASP A 633 57.98 96.27 7.08
CA ASP A 633 59.32 96.78 7.36
C ASP A 633 59.87 96.16 8.67
N GLY A 634 61.15 95.80 8.64
CA GLY A 634 61.94 95.48 9.83
C GLY A 634 63.01 96.55 9.98
N THR A 635 64.27 96.18 9.72
CA THR A 635 65.33 97.17 9.47
C THR A 635 65.42 97.54 7.99
N ALA A 636 65.00 96.65 7.10
CA ALA A 636 64.79 96.95 5.68
C ALA A 636 63.43 97.67 5.51
N THR A 637 63.37 98.62 4.59
CA THR A 637 62.25 99.50 4.28
C THR A 637 61.87 99.45 2.80
N ALA A 638 60.57 99.35 2.50
CA ALA A 638 60.10 99.48 1.12
C ALA A 638 59.91 100.97 0.72
N PRO A 639 60.23 101.38 -0.52
CA PRO A 639 60.71 100.57 -1.64
C PRO A 639 62.25 100.52 -1.76
N GLY A 640 63.00 100.89 -0.71
CA GLY A 640 64.46 100.96 -0.73
C GLY A 640 65.08 99.58 -0.96
N ASP A 641 64.70 98.61 -0.12
CA ASP A 641 65.42 97.33 -0.01
C ASP A 641 64.56 96.16 -0.55
N TYR A 642 63.23 96.34 -0.59
CA TYR A 642 62.28 95.36 -1.12
C TYR A 642 60.99 96.02 -1.61
N THR A 643 60.16 95.27 -2.33
CA THR A 643 58.81 95.75 -2.72
C THR A 643 57.72 95.19 -1.80
N ALA A 644 56.96 96.08 -1.15
CA ALA A 644 55.88 95.71 -0.22
C ALA A 644 54.57 95.30 -0.94
N THR A 645 54.65 94.31 -1.84
CA THR A 645 53.47 93.75 -2.52
C THR A 645 53.09 92.40 -1.89
N PRO A 646 51.90 92.24 -1.31
CA PRO A 646 51.45 90.95 -0.78
C PRO A 646 51.49 89.85 -1.85
N ILE A 647 52.03 88.68 -1.49
CA ILE A 647 52.27 87.59 -2.45
C ILE A 647 51.36 86.40 -2.13
N PRO A 648 50.50 85.96 -3.05
CA PRO A 648 49.67 84.78 -2.83
C PRO A 648 50.52 83.51 -2.84
N VAL A 649 50.17 82.57 -1.95
CA VAL A 649 50.67 81.19 -1.96
C VAL A 649 49.48 80.25 -2.12
N ASN A 650 49.54 79.35 -3.11
CA ASN A 650 48.44 78.47 -3.46
C ASN A 650 48.92 77.01 -3.43
N PHE A 651 48.13 76.16 -2.80
CA PHE A 651 48.24 74.71 -2.83
C PHE A 651 47.03 74.17 -3.58
N ALA A 652 47.28 73.47 -4.69
CA ALA A 652 46.25 72.71 -5.37
C ALA A 652 45.81 71.51 -4.51
N ALA A 653 44.65 70.92 -4.85
CA ALA A 653 44.26 69.64 -4.29
C ALA A 653 45.32 68.57 -4.58
N GLY A 654 45.73 67.83 -3.55
CA GLY A 654 46.80 66.84 -3.58
C GLY A 654 48.19 67.38 -3.26
N ASP A 655 48.41 68.69 -3.23
CA ASP A 655 49.72 69.26 -2.98
C ASP A 655 50.17 69.02 -1.53
N SER A 656 51.32 68.36 -1.38
CA SER A 656 52.00 68.11 -0.11
C SER A 656 53.41 68.70 -0.03
N ALA A 657 53.96 69.16 -1.16
CA ALA A 657 55.27 69.81 -1.20
C ALA A 657 55.18 71.27 -0.71
N PRO A 658 56.20 71.79 -0.01
CA PRO A 658 56.27 73.20 0.34
C PRO A 658 56.20 74.09 -0.91
N GLN A 659 55.44 75.18 -0.83
CA GLN A 659 55.35 76.17 -1.90
C GLN A 659 56.35 77.29 -1.65
N THR A 660 57.08 77.66 -2.69
CA THR A 660 58.11 78.71 -2.62
C THR A 660 57.53 80.05 -3.08
N VAL A 661 57.76 81.09 -2.29
CA VAL A 661 57.33 82.47 -2.54
C VAL A 661 58.56 83.35 -2.74
N THR A 662 58.67 83.98 -3.90
CA THR A 662 59.78 84.88 -4.24
C THR A 662 59.48 86.30 -3.82
N ILE A 663 60.24 86.81 -2.85
CA ILE A 663 60.17 88.21 -2.43
C ILE A 663 61.08 89.05 -3.33
N PRO A 664 60.57 90.08 -4.03
CA PRO A 664 61.41 90.95 -4.85
C PRO A 664 62.26 91.87 -3.96
N ILE A 665 63.57 91.62 -3.97
CA ILE A 665 64.61 92.42 -3.31
C ILE A 665 65.11 93.48 -4.30
N VAL A 666 65.39 94.67 -3.78
CA VAL A 666 65.95 95.78 -4.55
C VAL A 666 67.45 95.83 -4.25
N ASN A 667 68.27 95.39 -5.20
CA ASN A 667 69.73 95.53 -5.08
C ASN A 667 70.12 96.99 -5.31
N ASP A 668 70.90 97.59 -4.43
CA ASP A 668 71.47 98.91 -4.65
C ASP A 668 73.02 98.96 -4.65
N THR A 669 73.63 100.00 -4.08
CA THR A 669 75.11 100.14 -3.97
C THR A 669 75.53 100.59 -2.56
N LEU A 670 74.58 100.63 -1.62
CA LEU A 670 74.74 101.17 -0.29
C LEU A 670 75.21 100.06 0.65
N VAL A 671 76.15 100.39 1.53
CA VAL A 671 76.65 99.43 2.53
C VAL A 671 75.83 99.61 3.80
N GLU A 672 74.87 98.72 4.01
CA GLU A 672 73.85 98.81 5.08
C GLU A 672 73.92 97.65 6.08
N GLY A 673 74.69 96.60 5.75
CA GLY A 673 74.79 95.40 6.57
C GLY A 673 73.57 94.49 6.43
N THR A 674 73.43 93.49 7.30
CA THR A 674 72.27 92.58 7.21
C THR A 674 71.01 93.26 7.71
N GLU A 675 70.00 93.34 6.84
CA GLU A 675 68.71 93.91 7.15
C GLU A 675 67.61 92.86 7.27
N SER A 676 66.40 93.26 7.66
CA SER A 676 65.30 92.35 7.94
C SER A 676 63.96 92.84 7.42
N VAL A 677 63.17 91.93 6.84
CA VAL A 677 61.76 92.11 6.46
C VAL A 677 60.90 91.20 7.33
N ASN A 678 59.85 91.75 7.93
CA ASN A 678 58.87 91.00 8.70
C ASN A 678 57.83 90.36 7.77
N LEU A 679 57.63 89.05 7.89
CA LEU A 679 56.70 88.27 7.08
C LEU A 679 55.52 87.80 7.94
N THR A 680 54.31 87.94 7.42
CA THR A 680 53.10 87.44 8.08
C THR A 680 52.21 86.71 7.07
N LEU A 681 51.72 85.52 7.43
CA LEU A 681 50.69 84.81 6.67
C LEU A 681 49.31 85.33 7.08
N ALA A 682 48.48 85.65 6.09
CA ALA A 682 47.12 86.13 6.31
C ALA A 682 46.15 85.58 5.25
N ASN A 683 44.85 85.81 5.46
CA ASN A 683 43.78 85.49 4.51
C ASN A 683 43.78 84.02 4.06
N ALA A 684 44.04 83.10 4.99
CA ALA A 684 44.00 81.67 4.68
C ALA A 684 42.59 81.24 4.25
N THR A 685 42.49 80.49 3.16
CA THR A 685 41.24 79.93 2.63
C THR A 685 41.46 78.45 2.33
N GLY A 686 40.54 77.58 2.74
CA GLY A 686 40.67 76.12 2.60
C GLY A 686 41.69 75.48 3.56
N ALA A 687 42.20 76.26 4.52
CA ALA A 687 43.09 75.84 5.58
C ALA A 687 43.07 76.88 6.72
N THR A 688 43.52 76.50 7.91
CA THR A 688 43.82 77.40 9.02
C THR A 688 45.26 77.90 8.96
N LEU A 689 45.62 78.91 9.75
CA LEU A 689 47.02 79.31 9.91
C LEU A 689 47.66 78.47 11.02
N GLY A 690 48.82 77.89 10.74
CA GLY A 690 49.61 77.15 11.72
C GLY A 690 50.32 78.06 12.73
N THR A 691 51.07 77.45 13.65
CA THR A 691 51.74 78.16 14.74
C THR A 691 52.87 79.06 14.23
N GLN A 692 53.55 78.69 13.14
CA GLN A 692 54.55 79.51 12.47
C GLN A 692 53.92 80.42 11.40
N SER A 693 52.99 81.29 11.79
CA SER A 693 52.31 82.24 10.89
C SER A 693 53.09 83.54 10.64
N THR A 694 54.22 83.74 11.32
CA THR A 694 55.14 84.86 11.13
C THR A 694 56.56 84.37 10.89
N ALA A 695 57.38 85.09 10.14
CA ALA A 695 58.80 84.81 9.95
C ALA A 695 59.58 86.10 9.68
N THR A 696 60.91 86.05 9.72
CA THR A 696 61.77 87.17 9.33
C THR A 696 62.64 86.77 8.14
N LEU A 697 62.68 87.58 7.09
CA LEU A 697 63.65 87.44 6.00
C LEU A 697 64.83 88.37 6.25
N SER A 698 66.04 87.82 6.36
CA SER A 698 67.28 88.60 6.38
C SER A 698 67.79 88.88 4.97
N ILE A 699 68.02 90.16 4.66
CA ILE A 699 68.68 90.59 3.42
C ILE A 699 70.17 90.74 3.74
N LEU A 700 71.00 89.93 3.09
CA LEU A 700 72.45 89.93 3.26
C LEU A 700 73.05 90.89 2.23
N ASP A 701 73.42 92.08 2.70
CA ASP A 701 74.10 93.11 1.91
C ASP A 701 75.31 92.53 1.16
N ASN A 702 75.29 92.72 -0.17
CA ASN A 702 76.31 92.25 -1.08
C ASN A 702 77.33 93.34 -1.46
N ASP A 703 77.11 94.57 -1.03
CA ASP A 703 77.90 95.72 -1.39
C ASP A 703 79.12 95.90 -0.50
N SER A 704 80.12 96.57 -1.08
CA SER A 704 81.34 96.87 -0.36
C SER A 704 81.92 98.20 -0.83
N SER A 705 82.52 98.91 0.11
CA SER A 705 83.17 100.19 -0.14
C SER A 705 84.66 100.12 0.17
N LEU A 706 85.46 100.79 -0.64
CA LEU A 706 86.90 100.98 -0.41
C LEU A 706 87.14 102.42 0.04
N GLN A 707 87.82 102.57 1.17
CA GLN A 707 88.18 103.88 1.72
C GLN A 707 89.62 103.86 2.24
N PHE A 708 90.27 105.01 2.27
CA PHE A 708 91.57 105.13 2.94
C PHE A 708 91.40 104.96 4.45
N SER A 709 92.34 104.28 5.11
CA SER A 709 92.31 104.09 6.56
C SER A 709 92.49 105.40 7.36
N ALA A 710 92.94 106.47 6.70
CA ALA A 710 93.14 107.78 7.28
C ALA A 710 92.98 108.87 6.19
N PRO A 711 92.52 110.09 6.54
CA PRO A 711 92.43 111.20 5.60
C PRO A 711 93.80 111.74 5.16
N THR A 712 94.87 111.43 5.92
CA THR A 712 96.23 111.84 5.61
C THR A 712 97.21 110.73 5.97
N PHE A 713 98.16 110.45 5.09
CA PHE A 713 99.30 109.56 5.35
C PHE A 713 100.57 110.39 5.34
N ARG A 714 101.41 110.25 6.37
CA ARG A 714 102.68 110.98 6.50
C ARG A 714 103.83 109.99 6.52
N VAL A 715 104.91 110.34 5.84
CA VAL A 715 106.18 109.60 5.91
C VAL A 715 107.31 110.59 6.14
N ASN A 716 108.34 110.17 6.86
CA ASN A 716 109.54 110.98 7.08
C ASN A 716 110.49 110.77 5.90
N GLU A 717 111.01 111.85 5.31
CA GLU A 717 111.83 111.83 4.08
C GLU A 717 113.25 111.23 4.27
N ASN A 718 113.65 110.91 5.51
CA ASN A 718 114.96 110.32 5.78
C ASN A 718 114.99 108.80 5.49
N GLY A 719 115.74 108.39 4.46
CA GLY A 719 115.98 106.98 4.09
C GLY A 719 115.27 106.58 2.80
N THR A 720 114.89 105.30 2.66
CA THR A 720 113.97 104.82 1.61
C THR A 720 112.55 104.89 2.18
N PRO A 721 111.80 106.00 1.99
CA PRO A 721 110.57 106.22 2.74
C PRO A 721 109.45 105.39 2.10
N VAL A 722 108.85 104.49 2.87
CA VAL A 722 107.64 103.76 2.44
C VAL A 722 106.48 104.24 3.30
N ALA A 723 105.60 105.06 2.73
CA ALA A 723 104.31 105.35 3.33
C ALA A 723 103.38 104.17 3.04
N ALA A 724 103.00 103.40 4.06
CA ALA A 724 101.94 102.42 3.91
C ALA A 724 100.61 103.17 3.78
N VAL A 725 100.11 103.32 2.55
CA VAL A 725 98.75 103.79 2.29
C VAL A 725 97.83 102.59 2.44
N THR A 726 97.24 102.47 3.62
CA THR A 726 96.30 101.38 3.90
C THR A 726 94.92 101.76 3.35
N VAL A 727 94.38 100.91 2.48
CA VAL A 727 92.98 100.96 2.05
C VAL A 727 92.21 99.93 2.86
N THR A 728 91.12 100.36 3.49
CA THR A 728 90.19 99.49 4.22
C THR A 728 88.98 99.22 3.34
N ARG A 729 88.61 97.94 3.25
CA ARG A 729 87.32 97.50 2.70
C ARG A 729 86.30 97.41 3.83
N THR A 730 85.12 97.98 3.62
CA THR A 730 83.96 97.91 4.51
C THR A 730 82.77 97.30 3.78
N GLY A 731 81.82 96.71 4.52
CA GLY A 731 80.70 95.95 3.95
C GLY A 731 81.05 94.49 3.67
N ASN A 732 80.51 93.93 2.59
CA ASN A 732 80.82 92.58 2.12
C ASN A 732 82.33 92.44 1.86
N VAL A 733 82.98 91.38 2.38
CA VAL A 733 84.42 91.12 2.23
C VAL A 733 84.76 89.96 1.28
N THR A 734 83.76 89.39 0.62
CA THR A 734 83.90 88.26 -0.30
C THR A 734 84.13 88.73 -1.74
N GLY A 735 84.87 87.98 -2.55
CA GLY A 735 85.18 88.36 -3.94
C GLY A 735 86.26 89.44 -4.08
N ALA A 736 86.73 89.64 -5.32
CA ALA A 736 87.77 90.62 -5.64
C ALA A 736 87.16 92.02 -5.82
N VAL A 737 87.74 93.02 -5.15
CA VAL A 737 87.44 94.44 -5.36
C VAL A 737 88.74 95.14 -5.71
N SER A 738 88.70 96.05 -6.67
CA SER A 738 89.85 96.84 -7.08
C SER A 738 89.53 98.32 -7.06
N ALA A 739 90.45 99.13 -6.56
CA ALA A 739 90.45 100.58 -6.75
C ALA A 739 91.78 101.01 -7.35
N THR A 740 91.74 102.07 -8.17
CA THR A 740 92.95 102.74 -8.64
C THR A 740 93.27 103.89 -7.70
N VAL A 741 94.43 103.82 -7.04
CA VAL A 741 94.96 104.94 -6.26
C VAL A 741 95.72 105.87 -7.21
N ASN A 742 95.12 107.01 -7.54
CA ASN A 742 95.80 108.05 -8.31
C ASN A 742 96.63 108.92 -7.36
N LEU A 743 97.93 108.97 -7.59
CA LEU A 743 98.84 109.87 -6.89
C LEU A 743 98.88 111.20 -7.65
N ALA A 744 98.40 112.28 -7.03
CA ALA A 744 98.72 113.64 -7.46
C ALA A 744 100.01 114.08 -6.73
N ASP A 745 100.73 115.05 -7.31
CA ASP A 745 102.02 115.52 -6.77
C ASP A 745 101.92 115.79 -5.26
N VAL A 746 102.79 115.11 -4.51
CA VAL A 746 102.92 115.30 -3.06
C VAL A 746 103.39 116.73 -2.83
N THR A 747 102.55 117.55 -2.21
CA THR A 747 102.98 118.86 -1.72
C THR A 747 103.90 118.62 -0.51
N CYS A 748 105.20 118.82 -0.69
CA CYS A 748 106.17 118.85 0.40
C CYS A 748 105.89 119.98 1.40
#